data_AF-A0A2H3BKI9-F1
#
_entry.id   AF-A0A2H3BKI9-F1
#
_cell.length_a   1.000
_cell.length_b   1.000
_cell.length_c   1.000
_cell.angle_alpha   90.00
_cell.angle_beta   90.00
_cell.angle_gamma   90.00
#
_symmetry.space_group_name_H-M   'P 1'
#
loop_
_entity.id
_entity.type
_entity.pdbx_description
1 polymer ?
#
loop_
_entity_poly.entity_id
_entity_poly.type
_entity_poly.pdbx_seq_one_letter_code
_entity_poly.pdbx_strand_id
1 'polypeptide(L)'
;MCANQTIPVLYQELLEHIVSFNHDDIHTLRACSLVAHSFLPNSQSYIFHEVALVRSDVKNSKTFDPLNGRVYTCPRFLSLLETSPHISSFVKILRLYDDQHTRNSTEPVEQLPWTNDDSDMEPYLPHIFGRLGQVQQITISCFPVEETSWHVAYPAVATALSKMLSMQSVSKVEMDPLQYLDAAELVSLLRRENSHIRHLTIDFPLFYLDEPPTYAVNSHVGEIPGLPLIELESLRLTSWAGDMSPYLIRPFLGKHSPFDLSTIRHLSLQFHWIDSDDILQIQKTVNQIGESLEHLTIYVDTWNRRYDAPLDVSRNSHLSCVDIVTYVFPVEGWYKQFPFKSTVKHMRFDIQYRERDEENVDWAKLDEYLSDEKKSQSLQSVEILDLGIPSSQSTVIVKAIDVGVPSTRLPAAYFIEPVFPGYETFSGPIYAFLIEHTLTGKRLMFDLGMRKDQESFPPVIQQLLALWKPLGFERAEKDVFDKLQEGGVDPATINTVIWSHSHVDHSGDMSKFPGSTELVIGPGTDTHTFPNTPDSPLLESDFVGRKVTELSLNDFVITIGDCEAMDYFSDGSLYILNSPGHQRGHITALARVTPTSSAYADQETSLATIAKLSRLDANPDVLVLIAHDSTAPGVIDEFPKSLNDWKAKGWKDKLMWAFLEKDSPAFRFG
;
A
#
# COMPACT_ATOMS: atom_id res chain seq x y z
N MET A 1 34.35 44.69 30.62
CA MET A 1 33.65 44.91 29.33
C MET A 1 33.02 43.59 28.96
N CYS A 2 31.70 43.44 29.16
CA CYS A 2 30.99 42.24 28.72
C CYS A 2 30.94 42.28 27.19
N ALA A 3 31.62 41.33 26.55
CA ALA A 3 31.45 41.12 25.13
C ALA A 3 30.02 40.60 24.92
N ASN A 4 29.24 41.34 24.12
CA ASN A 4 27.98 40.86 23.57
C ASN A 4 28.24 39.54 22.84
N GLN A 5 27.94 38.42 23.48
CA GLN A 5 27.79 37.15 22.78
C GLN A 5 26.54 37.27 21.91
N THR A 6 26.76 37.51 20.62
CA THR A 6 25.73 37.31 19.60
C THR A 6 25.27 35.86 19.68
N ILE A 7 24.08 35.64 20.22
CA ILE A 7 23.38 34.36 20.17
C ILE A 7 23.32 33.96 18.68
N PRO A 8 23.76 32.76 18.28
CA PRO A 8 23.62 32.32 16.90
C PRO A 8 22.13 32.24 16.58
N VAL A 9 21.68 33.14 15.71
CA VAL A 9 20.32 33.14 15.17
C VAL A 9 20.36 32.26 13.93
N LEU A 10 19.59 31.16 13.92
CA LEU A 10 19.37 30.42 12.68
C LEU A 10 18.77 31.39 11.65
N TYR A 11 19.35 31.41 10.45
CA TYR A 11 18.81 32.18 9.33
C TYR A 11 17.36 31.73 9.05
N GLN A 12 16.50 32.70 8.76
CA GLN A 12 15.06 32.45 8.65
C GLN A 12 14.74 31.47 7.51
N GLU A 13 15.53 31.51 6.44
CA GLU A 13 15.45 30.59 5.31
C GLU A 13 15.74 29.13 5.72
N LEU A 14 16.65 28.93 6.69
CA LEU A 14 16.96 27.60 7.22
C LEU A 14 15.83 27.09 8.12
N LEU A 15 15.22 27.97 8.91
CA LEU A 15 14.04 27.64 9.73
C LEU A 15 12.86 27.24 8.83
N GLU A 16 12.63 27.98 7.74
CA GLU A 16 11.63 27.66 6.72
C GLU A 16 11.88 26.32 6.07
N HIS A 17 13.14 26.04 5.68
CA HIS A 17 13.51 24.77 5.09
C HIS A 17 13.26 23.58 6.05
N ILE A 18 13.68 23.69 7.32
CA ILE A 18 13.47 22.66 8.35
C ILE A 18 11.98 22.38 8.56
N VAL A 19 11.16 23.43 8.65
CA VAL A 19 9.71 23.25 8.84
C VAL A 19 9.08 22.66 7.58
N SER A 20 9.52 23.07 6.38
CA SER A 20 9.02 22.51 5.11
C SER A 20 9.39 21.05 4.91
N PHE A 21 10.56 20.61 5.38
CA PHE A 21 10.98 19.22 5.30
C PHE A 21 10.00 18.30 6.07
N ASN A 22 9.43 18.79 7.17
CA ASN A 22 8.50 18.06 8.02
C ASN A 22 7.02 18.33 7.68
N HIS A 23 6.70 18.85 6.49
CA HIS A 23 5.33 19.28 6.15
C HIS A 23 4.25 18.19 6.32
N ASP A 24 4.62 16.92 6.19
CA ASP A 24 3.72 15.77 6.34
C ASP A 24 3.71 15.15 7.75
N ASP A 25 4.67 15.49 8.61
CA ASP A 25 4.72 15.03 10.01
C ASP A 25 4.10 16.07 10.96
N ILE A 26 2.77 15.99 11.09
CA ILE A 26 2.00 16.93 11.91
C ILE A 26 2.31 16.82 13.40
N HIS A 27 2.69 15.65 13.90
CA HIS A 27 3.08 15.48 15.30
C HIS A 27 4.38 16.23 15.60
N THR A 28 5.37 16.10 14.72
CA THR A 28 6.63 16.84 14.80
C THR A 28 6.39 18.34 14.67
N LEU A 29 5.61 18.78 13.68
CA LEU A 29 5.30 20.22 13.52
C LEU A 29 4.61 20.83 14.75
N ARG A 30 3.70 20.09 15.40
CA ARG A 30 3.07 20.52 16.66
C ARG A 30 4.10 20.64 17.78
N ALA A 31 4.98 19.66 17.94
CA ALA A 31 6.05 19.74 18.93
C ALA A 31 6.97 20.94 18.65
N CYS A 32 7.39 21.15 17.40
CA CYS A 32 8.19 22.31 16.99
C CYS A 32 7.51 23.64 17.35
N SER A 33 6.19 23.74 17.11
CA SER A 33 5.40 24.94 17.41
C SER A 33 5.33 25.28 18.91
N LEU A 34 5.47 24.28 19.79
CA LEU A 34 5.46 24.44 21.25
C LEU A 34 6.84 24.75 21.82
N VAL A 35 7.91 24.34 21.13
CA VAL A 35 9.30 24.52 21.58
C VAL A 35 9.80 25.95 21.32
N ALA A 36 9.41 26.58 20.20
CA ALA A 36 9.86 27.93 19.87
C ALA A 36 8.80 28.77 19.15
N HIS A 37 8.60 30.02 19.61
CA HIS A 37 7.69 30.97 18.98
C HIS A 37 8.03 31.29 17.52
N SER A 38 9.31 31.16 17.12
CA SER A 38 9.76 31.38 15.75
C SER A 38 9.28 30.31 14.77
N PHE A 39 9.00 29.08 15.23
CA PHE A 39 8.46 28.01 14.39
C PHE A 39 6.94 28.07 14.24
N LEU A 40 6.27 28.70 15.21
CA LEU A 40 4.81 28.68 15.30
C LEU A 40 4.09 29.09 14.00
N PRO A 41 4.43 30.21 13.32
CA PRO A 41 3.68 30.62 12.12
C PRO A 41 3.84 29.65 10.95
N ASN A 42 5.07 29.20 10.68
CA ASN A 42 5.36 28.30 9.56
C ASN A 42 4.82 26.89 9.84
N SER A 43 4.97 26.38 11.06
CA SER A 43 4.38 25.09 11.45
C SER A 43 2.87 25.11 11.33
N GLN A 44 2.20 26.20 11.74
CA GLN A 44 0.75 26.35 11.58
C GLN A 44 0.32 26.29 10.11
N SER A 45 1.12 26.84 9.19
CA SER A 45 0.79 26.81 7.76
C SER A 45 0.71 25.39 7.18
N TYR A 46 1.49 24.45 7.70
CA TYR A 46 1.47 23.03 7.31
C TYR A 46 0.48 22.21 8.15
N ILE A 47 0.41 22.45 9.46
CA ILE A 47 -0.54 21.76 10.37
C ILE A 47 -1.99 21.97 9.92
N PHE A 48 -2.33 23.18 9.51
CA PHE A 48 -3.68 23.57 9.11
C PHE A 48 -3.85 23.67 7.59
N HIS A 49 -2.85 23.27 6.80
CA HIS A 49 -2.93 23.26 5.34
C HIS A 49 -4.15 22.46 4.86
N GLU A 50 -4.37 21.32 5.50
CA GLU A 50 -5.47 20.42 5.27
C GLU A 50 -6.24 20.21 6.57
N VAL A 51 -7.56 20.33 6.51
CA VAL A 51 -8.46 20.15 7.65
C VAL A 51 -9.55 19.17 7.26
N ALA A 52 -9.69 18.11 8.05
CA ALA A 52 -10.79 17.17 7.94
C ALA A 52 -11.81 17.41 9.06
N LEU A 53 -13.06 17.65 8.66
CA LEU A 53 -14.20 17.77 9.56
C LEU A 53 -14.93 16.42 9.62
N VAL A 54 -15.07 15.89 10.83
CA VAL A 54 -15.71 14.59 11.14
C VAL A 54 -16.77 14.76 12.22
N ARG A 55 -17.72 13.82 12.27
CA ARG A 55 -18.75 13.80 13.32
C ARG A 55 -18.12 13.45 14.66
N SER A 56 -18.76 13.88 15.75
CA SER A 56 -18.21 13.65 17.10
C SER A 56 -18.16 12.18 17.51
N ASP A 57 -19.02 11.33 16.96
CA ASP A 57 -19.03 9.88 17.17
C ASP A 57 -17.87 9.17 16.44
N VAL A 58 -17.56 9.57 15.21
CA VAL A 58 -16.47 9.01 14.38
C VAL A 58 -15.09 9.30 14.97
N LYS A 59 -14.88 10.49 15.55
CA LYS A 59 -13.58 10.88 16.14
C LYS A 59 -13.08 9.95 17.27
N ASN A 60 -13.99 9.24 17.92
CA ASN A 60 -13.65 8.32 19.02
C ASN A 60 -13.45 6.87 18.57
N SER A 61 -13.58 6.59 17.26
CA SER A 61 -13.27 5.26 16.73
C SER A 61 -11.77 5.00 16.77
N LYS A 62 -11.36 3.86 17.33
CA LYS A 62 -9.94 3.43 17.37
C LYS A 62 -9.35 3.15 15.98
N THR A 63 -10.18 3.11 14.94
CA THR A 63 -9.81 2.79 13.55
C THR A 63 -9.72 4.03 12.65
N PHE A 64 -10.08 5.22 13.14
CA PHE A 64 -10.16 6.43 12.32
C PHE A 64 -8.94 7.33 12.53
N ASP A 65 -7.88 7.11 11.74
CA ASP A 65 -6.83 8.14 11.57
C ASP A 65 -6.31 8.19 10.13
N PRO A 66 -7.11 8.67 9.16
CA PRO A 66 -6.66 8.77 7.77
C PRO A 66 -5.70 9.96 7.54
N LEU A 67 -5.57 10.92 8.47
CA LEU A 67 -4.87 12.19 8.23
C LEU A 67 -3.98 12.67 9.39
N ASN A 68 -3.45 11.73 10.18
CA ASN A 68 -2.34 11.90 11.13
C ASN A 68 -2.45 13.20 11.97
N GLY A 69 -3.58 13.36 12.65
CA GLY A 69 -3.82 14.51 13.52
C GLY A 69 -4.45 15.76 12.89
N ARG A 70 -4.83 15.79 11.60
CA ARG A 70 -5.55 16.92 10.94
C ARG A 70 -7.09 16.87 11.10
N VAL A 71 -7.59 16.08 12.06
CA VAL A 71 -9.02 15.74 12.20
C VAL A 71 -9.71 16.51 13.34
N TYR A 72 -10.80 17.20 13.01
CA TYR A 72 -11.55 18.07 13.91
C TYR A 72 -13.05 17.77 13.88
N THR A 73 -13.73 17.95 15.01
CA THR A 73 -15.19 18.08 15.01
C THR A 73 -15.55 19.51 14.65
N CYS A 74 -16.70 19.72 13.99
CA CYS A 74 -17.14 21.06 13.57
C CYS A 74 -17.18 22.08 14.72
N PRO A 75 -17.72 21.77 15.92
CA PRO A 75 -17.72 22.72 17.04
C PRO A 75 -16.30 23.13 17.48
N ARG A 76 -15.36 22.16 17.55
CA ARG A 76 -13.99 22.43 17.99
C ARG A 76 -13.24 23.26 16.95
N PHE A 77 -13.46 23.00 15.67
CA PHE A 77 -12.84 23.77 14.61
C PHE A 77 -13.39 25.20 14.53
N LEU A 78 -14.71 25.38 14.66
CA LEU A 78 -15.29 26.72 14.72
C LEU A 78 -14.74 27.53 15.90
N SER A 79 -14.69 26.92 17.09
CA SER A 79 -14.10 27.57 18.28
C SER A 79 -12.62 27.95 18.06
N LEU A 80 -11.86 27.11 17.36
CA LEU A 80 -10.49 27.42 16.96
C LEU A 80 -10.43 28.64 16.03
N LEU A 81 -11.30 28.71 15.02
CA LEU A 81 -11.36 29.86 14.11
C LEU A 81 -11.82 31.14 14.81
N GLU A 82 -12.63 31.04 15.85
CA GLU A 82 -13.08 32.20 16.64
C GLU A 82 -11.99 32.72 17.57
N THR A 83 -11.22 31.81 18.18
CA THR A 83 -10.12 32.16 19.09
C THR A 83 -8.85 32.54 18.33
N SER A 84 -8.63 31.98 17.15
CA SER A 84 -7.44 32.19 16.30
C SER A 84 -7.83 32.40 14.83
N PRO A 85 -8.37 33.57 14.46
CA PRO A 85 -8.92 33.83 13.12
C PRO A 85 -7.91 33.70 11.98
N HIS A 86 -6.61 33.91 12.26
CA HIS A 86 -5.55 33.81 11.25
C HIS A 86 -5.39 32.40 10.67
N ILE A 87 -5.80 31.36 11.41
CA ILE A 87 -5.76 29.95 10.95
C ILE A 87 -6.57 29.75 9.66
N SER A 88 -7.66 30.50 9.48
CA SER A 88 -8.48 30.45 8.27
C SER A 88 -7.69 30.69 6.98
N SER A 89 -6.60 31.45 7.04
CA SER A 89 -5.74 31.74 5.87
C SER A 89 -4.85 30.57 5.46
N PHE A 90 -4.55 29.65 6.39
CA PHE A 90 -3.71 28.48 6.13
C PHE A 90 -4.46 27.31 5.50
N VAL A 91 -5.78 27.22 5.72
CA VAL A 91 -6.61 26.13 5.19
C VAL A 91 -6.71 26.22 3.66
N LYS A 92 -6.03 25.30 2.97
CA LYS A 92 -6.08 25.16 1.50
C LYS A 92 -6.90 23.96 1.07
N ILE A 93 -6.93 22.91 1.87
CA ILE A 93 -7.69 21.69 1.60
C ILE A 93 -8.70 21.49 2.73
N LEU A 94 -9.98 21.41 2.38
CA LEU A 94 -11.05 21.10 3.31
C LEU A 94 -11.67 19.75 2.96
N ARG A 95 -11.73 18.83 3.92
CA ARG A 95 -12.42 17.55 3.76
C ARG A 95 -13.59 17.43 4.72
N LEU A 96 -14.72 16.96 4.21
CA LEU A 96 -15.93 16.71 4.98
C LEU A 96 -16.20 15.20 4.98
N TYR A 97 -16.15 14.55 6.14
CA TYR A 97 -16.37 13.11 6.28
C TYR A 97 -17.55 12.83 7.21
N ASP A 98 -18.51 12.02 6.74
CA ASP A 98 -19.72 11.66 7.51
C ASP A 98 -19.77 10.17 7.90
N ASP A 99 -19.08 9.27 7.19
CA ASP A 99 -19.34 7.84 7.32
C ASP A 99 -18.16 6.98 7.82
N GLN A 100 -18.51 5.92 8.54
CA GLN A 100 -17.72 4.82 9.09
C GLN A 100 -17.12 3.88 8.03
N HIS A 101 -17.24 4.19 6.74
CA HIS A 101 -16.65 3.41 5.65
C HIS A 101 -15.15 3.67 5.54
N THR A 102 -14.39 3.19 6.53
CA THR A 102 -12.98 2.90 6.31
C THR A 102 -12.88 1.82 5.25
N ARG A 103 -12.08 2.05 4.21
CA ARG A 103 -11.74 1.12 3.09
C ARG A 103 -11.40 -0.34 3.48
N ASN A 104 -11.30 -0.67 4.77
CA ASN A 104 -10.79 -1.94 5.30
C ASN A 104 -11.70 -2.64 6.33
N SER A 105 -12.96 -2.22 6.57
CA SER A 105 -13.82 -2.96 7.52
C SER A 105 -14.62 -4.06 6.82
N THR A 106 -14.22 -5.31 7.05
CA THR A 106 -14.90 -6.55 6.61
C THR A 106 -16.17 -6.87 7.41
N GLU A 107 -16.63 -5.99 8.30
CA GLU A 107 -17.85 -6.19 9.06
C GLU A 107 -18.99 -5.31 8.52
N PRO A 108 -20.21 -5.86 8.35
CA PRO A 108 -21.38 -5.06 8.01
C PRO A 108 -21.74 -4.23 9.24
N VAL A 109 -21.30 -2.98 9.26
CA VAL A 109 -21.73 -2.03 10.28
C VAL A 109 -23.21 -1.72 10.00
N GLU A 110 -24.07 -1.96 10.99
CA GLU A 110 -25.48 -1.56 10.92
C GLU A 110 -25.56 -0.08 10.49
N GLN A 111 -26.21 0.15 9.35
CA GLN A 111 -26.52 1.49 8.85
C GLN A 111 -27.32 2.23 9.91
N LEU A 112 -26.67 3.09 10.70
CA LEU A 112 -27.39 4.04 11.53
C LEU A 112 -27.86 5.17 10.59
N PRO A 113 -29.18 5.31 10.37
CA PRO A 113 -29.67 6.37 9.51
C PRO A 113 -29.36 7.74 10.14
N TRP A 114 -29.33 8.78 9.31
CA TRP A 114 -29.26 10.19 9.72
C TRP A 114 -30.35 10.62 10.73
N THR A 115 -31.29 9.73 11.06
CA THR A 115 -32.56 10.01 11.76
C THR A 115 -32.52 9.94 13.28
N ASN A 116 -31.36 9.72 13.92
CA ASN A 116 -31.27 9.94 15.36
C ASN A 116 -30.76 11.37 15.61
N ASP A 117 -31.59 12.37 15.33
CA ASP A 117 -31.61 13.76 15.88
C ASP A 117 -30.30 14.59 16.00
N ASP A 118 -29.12 14.11 15.57
CA ASP A 118 -27.81 14.70 15.91
C ASP A 118 -26.85 14.75 14.69
N SER A 119 -27.12 15.55 13.67
CA SER A 119 -26.03 16.08 12.83
C SER A 119 -25.39 17.25 13.56
N ASP A 120 -24.43 16.94 14.43
CA ASP A 120 -23.62 17.92 15.15
C ASP A 120 -22.71 18.76 14.23
N MET A 121 -22.77 18.55 12.91
CA MET A 121 -22.08 19.36 11.91
C MET A 121 -22.93 20.49 11.34
N GLU A 122 -24.18 20.19 10.97
CA GLU A 122 -25.07 21.08 10.20
C GLU A 122 -25.08 22.53 10.73
N PRO A 123 -25.33 22.78 12.04
CA PRO A 123 -25.42 24.15 12.54
C PRO A 123 -24.10 24.93 12.46
N TYR A 124 -22.95 24.26 12.28
CA TYR A 124 -21.63 24.89 12.29
C TYR A 124 -21.05 25.11 10.89
N LEU A 125 -21.35 24.23 9.93
CA LEU A 125 -20.77 24.29 8.58
C LEU A 125 -20.96 25.65 7.88
N PRO A 126 -22.15 26.29 7.89
CA PRO A 126 -22.32 27.61 7.30
C PRO A 126 -21.40 28.68 7.91
N HIS A 127 -21.16 28.61 9.23
CA HIS A 127 -20.28 29.53 9.94
C HIS A 127 -18.79 29.25 9.67
N ILE A 128 -18.41 27.99 9.52
CA ILE A 128 -17.05 27.59 9.16
C ILE A 128 -16.75 28.05 7.72
N PHE A 129 -17.59 27.68 6.75
CA PHE A 129 -17.41 28.05 5.34
C PHE A 129 -17.34 29.57 5.16
N GLY A 130 -18.16 30.33 5.90
CA GLY A 130 -18.12 31.79 5.88
C GLY A 130 -16.80 32.42 6.32
N ARG A 131 -15.91 31.66 6.98
CA ARG A 131 -14.59 32.13 7.46
C ARG A 131 -13.43 31.62 6.59
N LEU A 132 -13.61 30.56 5.81
CA LEU A 132 -12.54 29.91 5.05
C LEU A 132 -12.37 30.52 3.66
N GLY A 133 -11.73 31.70 3.60
CA GLY A 133 -11.61 32.49 2.36
C GLY A 133 -10.55 32.06 1.35
N GLN A 134 -9.69 31.07 1.67
CA GLN A 134 -8.54 30.70 0.82
C GLN A 134 -8.47 29.21 0.47
N VAL A 135 -9.57 28.49 0.61
CA VAL A 135 -9.65 27.07 0.25
C VAL A 135 -9.47 26.92 -1.26
N GLN A 136 -8.66 25.95 -1.65
CA GLN A 136 -8.32 25.62 -3.03
C GLN A 136 -8.93 24.29 -3.47
N GLN A 137 -8.96 23.32 -2.55
CA GLN A 137 -9.55 22.01 -2.73
C GLN A 137 -10.61 21.75 -1.67
N ILE A 138 -11.75 21.21 -2.10
CA ILE A 138 -12.75 20.64 -1.22
C ILE A 138 -12.99 19.17 -1.57
N THR A 139 -12.98 18.31 -0.55
CA THR A 139 -13.39 16.91 -0.65
C THR A 139 -14.66 16.70 0.16
N ILE A 140 -15.66 16.07 -0.43
CA ILE A 140 -16.95 15.83 0.18
C ILE A 140 -17.21 14.33 0.18
N SER A 141 -17.18 13.73 1.37
CA SER A 141 -17.30 12.30 1.64
C SER A 141 -18.50 12.01 2.56
N CYS A 142 -19.69 12.36 2.09
CA CYS A 142 -20.94 12.40 2.86
C CYS A 142 -22.13 12.31 1.91
N PHE A 143 -23.27 11.74 2.34
CA PHE A 143 -24.67 12.19 2.11
C PHE A 143 -25.69 11.04 2.22
N PRO A 144 -26.95 11.33 2.61
CA PRO A 144 -27.75 10.52 3.53
C PRO A 144 -28.32 9.24 2.92
N VAL A 145 -28.62 8.28 3.80
CA VAL A 145 -29.27 6.98 3.52
C VAL A 145 -30.77 7.12 3.21
N GLU A 146 -31.35 8.32 3.30
CA GLU A 146 -32.79 8.54 3.09
C GLU A 146 -33.14 9.05 1.68
N GLU A 147 -34.33 8.70 1.20
CA GLU A 147 -34.89 9.05 -0.11
C GLU A 147 -35.15 10.56 -0.35
N THR A 148 -34.74 11.44 0.58
CA THR A 148 -34.95 12.89 0.46
C THR A 148 -33.69 13.58 -0.01
N SER A 149 -33.82 14.40 -1.04
CA SER A 149 -32.69 15.18 -1.54
C SER A 149 -32.06 16.09 -0.48
N TRP A 150 -30.73 16.10 -0.44
CA TRP A 150 -29.93 16.83 0.55
C TRP A 150 -30.14 18.36 0.51
N HIS A 151 -30.49 18.95 -0.64
CA HIS A 151 -30.81 20.38 -0.73
C HIS A 151 -32.12 20.73 -0.03
N VAL A 152 -33.02 19.74 0.09
CA VAL A 152 -34.27 19.83 0.85
C VAL A 152 -34.01 19.58 2.33
N ALA A 153 -33.17 18.58 2.64
CA ALA A 153 -32.86 18.21 4.02
C ALA A 153 -32.00 19.27 4.74
N TYR A 154 -31.01 19.88 4.06
CA TYR A 154 -30.03 20.80 4.66
C TYR A 154 -29.85 22.10 3.85
N PRO A 155 -30.89 22.95 3.74
CA PRO A 155 -30.88 24.12 2.86
C PRO A 155 -29.81 25.16 3.24
N ALA A 156 -29.50 25.29 4.53
CA ALA A 156 -28.45 26.21 5.01
C ALA A 156 -27.05 25.74 4.60
N VAL A 157 -26.77 24.44 4.74
CA VAL A 157 -25.49 23.84 4.33
C VAL A 157 -25.36 23.90 2.80
N ALA A 158 -26.42 23.58 2.06
CA ALA A 158 -26.46 23.69 0.61
C ALA A 158 -26.15 25.10 0.10
N THR A 159 -26.73 26.10 0.74
CA THR A 159 -26.47 27.51 0.40
C THR A 159 -25.02 27.89 0.70
N ALA A 160 -24.50 27.50 1.85
CA ALA A 160 -23.14 27.83 2.25
C ALA A 160 -22.08 27.13 1.40
N LEU A 161 -22.27 25.84 1.11
CA LEU A 161 -21.43 25.05 0.21
C LEU A 161 -21.45 25.63 -1.20
N SER A 162 -22.64 25.96 -1.73
CA SER A 162 -22.77 26.61 -3.04
C SER A 162 -21.97 27.91 -3.12
N LYS A 163 -22.01 28.73 -2.07
CA LYS A 163 -21.23 29.97 -1.99
C LYS A 163 -19.72 29.69 -1.99
N MET A 164 -19.29 28.67 -1.25
CA MET A 164 -17.88 28.27 -1.17
C MET A 164 -17.36 27.75 -2.52
N LEU A 165 -18.13 26.91 -3.21
CA LEU A 165 -17.79 26.40 -4.56
C LEU A 165 -17.72 27.51 -5.62
N SER A 166 -18.36 28.66 -5.38
CA SER A 166 -18.31 29.83 -6.27
C SER A 166 -17.10 30.75 -5.99
N MET A 167 -16.22 30.39 -5.06
CA MET A 167 -15.04 31.21 -4.72
C MET A 167 -13.93 31.08 -5.76
N GLN A 168 -13.27 32.20 -6.08
CA GLN A 168 -12.16 32.23 -7.03
C GLN A 168 -10.97 31.35 -6.64
N SER A 169 -10.80 31.09 -5.35
CA SER A 169 -9.70 30.25 -4.86
C SER A 169 -9.95 28.77 -5.08
N VAL A 170 -11.21 28.31 -5.14
CA VAL A 170 -11.56 26.89 -5.25
C VAL A 170 -11.47 26.45 -6.70
N SER A 171 -10.44 25.66 -7.01
CA SER A 171 -10.20 25.12 -8.35
C SER A 171 -10.40 23.60 -8.43
N LYS A 172 -10.40 22.90 -7.29
CA LYS A 172 -10.51 21.44 -7.22
C LYS A 172 -11.64 20.97 -6.31
N VAL A 173 -12.46 20.06 -6.81
CA VAL A 173 -13.55 19.42 -6.08
C VAL A 173 -13.41 17.92 -6.20
N GLU A 174 -13.43 17.23 -5.07
CA GLU A 174 -13.48 15.77 -4.99
C GLU A 174 -14.78 15.37 -4.29
N MET A 175 -15.49 14.42 -4.87
CA MET A 175 -16.67 13.83 -4.25
C MET A 175 -16.44 12.34 -4.12
N ASP A 176 -16.44 11.88 -2.87
CA ASP A 176 -16.09 10.53 -2.47
C ASP A 176 -17.25 9.98 -1.62
N PRO A 177 -17.35 8.67 -1.50
CA PRO A 177 -18.36 7.88 -2.19
C PRO A 177 -19.81 8.42 -2.07
N LEU A 178 -20.46 8.80 -3.19
CA LEU A 178 -21.83 9.34 -3.21
C LEU A 178 -22.91 8.26 -3.38
N GLN A 179 -23.42 7.69 -2.29
CA GLN A 179 -24.41 6.60 -2.37
C GLN A 179 -25.80 7.05 -2.90
N TYR A 180 -26.15 8.35 -2.85
CA TYR A 180 -27.51 8.84 -3.17
C TYR A 180 -27.60 10.24 -3.82
N LEU A 181 -26.49 10.80 -4.35
CA LEU A 181 -26.54 12.12 -5.00
C LEU A 181 -26.96 12.01 -6.49
N ASP A 182 -28.08 12.63 -6.86
CA ASP A 182 -28.52 12.72 -8.26
C ASP A 182 -27.53 13.56 -9.10
N ALA A 183 -27.19 13.09 -10.29
CA ALA A 183 -26.32 13.77 -11.24
C ALA A 183 -26.83 15.18 -11.58
N ALA A 184 -28.15 15.40 -11.63
CA ALA A 184 -28.72 16.73 -11.87
C ALA A 184 -28.42 17.71 -10.73
N GLU A 185 -28.39 17.23 -9.49
CA GLU A 185 -28.09 18.03 -8.30
C GLU A 185 -26.61 18.38 -8.21
N LEU A 186 -25.75 17.41 -8.53
CA LEU A 186 -24.32 17.65 -8.68
C LEU A 186 -24.06 18.73 -9.73
N VAL A 187 -24.70 18.63 -10.88
CA VAL A 187 -24.57 19.64 -11.93
C VAL A 187 -25.10 20.99 -11.47
N SER A 188 -26.20 21.05 -10.73
CA SER A 188 -26.72 22.29 -10.13
C SER A 188 -25.73 22.93 -9.14
N LEU A 189 -25.04 22.12 -8.33
CA LEU A 189 -23.99 22.60 -7.42
C LEU A 189 -22.81 23.22 -8.16
N LEU A 190 -22.40 22.60 -9.28
CA LEU A 190 -21.26 23.03 -10.07
C LEU A 190 -21.58 24.17 -11.04
N ARG A 191 -22.84 24.25 -11.53
CA ARG A 191 -23.33 25.33 -12.41
C ARG A 191 -23.65 26.58 -11.60
N ARG A 192 -22.62 27.33 -11.21
CA ARG A 192 -22.75 28.66 -10.60
C ARG A 192 -22.09 29.73 -11.44
N GLU A 193 -22.69 30.92 -11.46
CA GLU A 193 -22.10 32.11 -12.08
C GLU A 193 -20.74 32.36 -11.42
N ASN A 194 -19.66 32.33 -12.22
CA ASN A 194 -18.27 32.48 -11.78
C ASN A 194 -17.65 31.26 -11.06
N SER A 195 -18.04 30.03 -11.41
CA SER A 195 -17.26 28.85 -11.00
C SER A 195 -15.83 28.92 -11.59
N HIS A 196 -14.83 28.67 -10.75
CA HIS A 196 -13.41 28.59 -11.12
C HIS A 196 -12.86 27.16 -11.02
N ILE A 197 -13.77 26.18 -10.87
CA ILE A 197 -13.44 24.77 -10.77
C ILE A 197 -12.86 24.30 -12.09
N ARG A 198 -11.63 23.76 -12.05
CA ARG A 198 -10.93 23.17 -13.20
C ARG A 198 -10.70 21.68 -13.04
N HIS A 199 -10.72 21.18 -11.81
CA HIS A 199 -10.44 19.79 -11.49
C HIS A 199 -11.61 19.17 -10.73
N LEU A 200 -12.18 18.10 -11.29
CA LEU A 200 -13.30 17.39 -10.69
C LEU A 200 -13.00 15.90 -10.58
N THR A 201 -13.15 15.35 -9.38
CA THR A 201 -13.17 13.91 -9.11
C THR A 201 -14.53 13.51 -8.59
N ILE A 202 -15.11 12.46 -9.16
CA ILE A 202 -16.35 11.85 -8.68
C ILE A 202 -16.12 10.35 -8.51
N ASP A 203 -16.21 9.89 -7.25
CA ASP A 203 -16.05 8.49 -6.86
C ASP A 203 -17.41 7.90 -6.43
N PHE A 204 -17.77 6.74 -6.99
CA PHE A 204 -19.03 6.04 -6.74
C PHE A 204 -18.80 4.67 -6.09
N PRO A 205 -19.24 4.43 -4.85
CA PRO A 205 -19.28 3.10 -4.27
C PRO A 205 -20.58 2.42 -4.73
N LEU A 206 -20.55 1.15 -5.08
CA LEU A 206 -21.78 0.34 -5.14
C LEU A 206 -21.50 -0.94 -4.38
N PHE A 207 -21.54 -0.82 -3.07
CA PHE A 207 -21.70 -1.96 -2.19
C PHE A 207 -23.17 -1.95 -1.75
N TYR A 208 -23.90 -3.03 -2.03
CA TYR A 208 -25.22 -3.33 -1.45
C TYR A 208 -26.45 -2.64 -2.05
N LEU A 209 -26.62 -2.72 -3.37
CA LEU A 209 -27.95 -2.65 -3.96
C LEU A 209 -28.26 -4.00 -4.63
N ASP A 210 -28.95 -4.88 -3.91
CA ASP A 210 -29.50 -6.14 -4.46
C ASP A 210 -30.52 -5.87 -5.59
N GLU A 211 -30.99 -4.62 -5.74
CA GLU A 211 -31.78 -4.14 -6.86
C GLU A 211 -31.26 -2.78 -7.36
N PRO A 212 -31.18 -2.54 -8.69
CA PRO A 212 -30.79 -1.24 -9.23
C PRO A 212 -31.71 -0.15 -8.67
N PRO A 213 -31.21 1.04 -8.30
CA PRO A 213 -32.02 2.07 -7.69
C PRO A 213 -33.22 2.37 -8.60
N THR A 214 -34.42 2.14 -8.07
CA THR A 214 -35.71 2.35 -8.75
C THR A 214 -35.96 3.82 -9.07
N TYR A 215 -35.17 4.72 -8.48
CA TYR A 215 -35.07 6.13 -8.85
C TYR A 215 -34.23 6.27 -10.12
N ALA A 216 -34.96 6.11 -11.22
CA ALA A 216 -34.49 6.24 -12.59
C ALA A 216 -33.52 7.41 -12.81
N VAL A 217 -32.33 7.07 -13.33
CA VAL A 217 -31.44 7.95 -14.11
C VAL A 217 -32.07 8.24 -15.48
N ASN A 218 -33.34 8.65 -15.46
CA ASN A 218 -34.06 9.22 -16.59
C ASN A 218 -34.24 10.73 -16.43
N SER A 219 -33.66 11.36 -15.41
CA SER A 219 -33.52 12.81 -15.36
C SER A 219 -32.48 13.21 -16.41
N HIS A 220 -32.95 13.86 -17.48
CA HIS A 220 -32.10 14.50 -18.47
C HIS A 220 -31.17 15.50 -17.76
N VAL A 221 -29.93 15.09 -17.43
CA VAL A 221 -28.89 15.95 -16.82
C VAL A 221 -28.64 17.23 -17.62
N GLY A 222 -28.98 17.22 -18.90
CA GLY A 222 -28.78 18.34 -19.81
C GLY A 222 -29.93 18.52 -20.78
N GLU A 223 -30.89 19.36 -20.40
CA GLU A 223 -31.51 20.35 -21.28
C GLU A 223 -32.15 21.43 -20.39
N ILE A 224 -31.34 22.27 -19.75
CA ILE A 224 -31.80 23.61 -19.38
C ILE A 224 -31.28 24.53 -20.49
N PRO A 225 -32.10 24.86 -21.50
CA PRO A 225 -31.66 25.66 -22.63
C PRO A 225 -31.11 27.01 -22.17
N GLY A 226 -29.89 27.35 -22.59
CA GLY A 226 -29.28 28.66 -22.37
C GLY A 226 -28.26 28.78 -21.24
N LEU A 227 -27.98 27.71 -20.46
CA LEU A 227 -26.86 27.71 -19.51
C LEU A 227 -25.54 27.28 -20.20
N PRO A 228 -24.41 27.94 -19.90
CA PRO A 228 -23.11 27.54 -20.44
C PRO A 228 -22.69 26.15 -19.92
N LEU A 229 -21.86 25.46 -20.70
CA LEU A 229 -21.18 24.23 -20.29
C LEU A 229 -20.11 24.54 -19.24
N ILE A 230 -19.80 23.58 -18.38
CA ILE A 230 -18.76 23.70 -17.37
C ILE A 230 -17.42 23.32 -17.99
N GLU A 231 -16.46 24.24 -18.02
CA GLU A 231 -15.11 24.00 -18.54
C GLU A 231 -14.19 23.40 -17.46
N LEU A 232 -13.70 22.19 -17.69
CA LEU A 232 -12.75 21.50 -16.80
C LEU A 232 -11.43 21.24 -17.52
N GLU A 233 -10.32 21.31 -16.79
CA GLU A 233 -8.99 20.87 -17.24
C GLU A 233 -8.73 19.40 -16.91
N SER A 234 -9.26 18.90 -15.78
CA SER A 234 -9.17 17.48 -15.43
C SER A 234 -10.49 16.92 -14.91
N LEU A 235 -10.84 15.73 -15.37
CA LEU A 235 -12.01 14.99 -14.93
C LEU A 235 -11.61 13.55 -14.57
N ARG A 236 -11.89 13.16 -13.32
CA ARG A 236 -11.76 11.79 -12.84
C ARG A 236 -13.14 11.24 -12.46
N LEU A 237 -13.48 10.09 -13.02
CA LEU A 237 -14.71 9.34 -12.71
C LEU A 237 -14.33 7.93 -12.28
N THR A 238 -14.74 7.50 -11.09
CA THR A 238 -14.46 6.15 -10.59
C THR A 238 -15.72 5.45 -10.12
N SER A 239 -15.79 4.13 -10.29
CA SER A 239 -16.86 3.30 -9.74
C SER A 239 -16.42 1.87 -9.49
N TRP A 240 -17.05 1.23 -8.50
CA TRP A 240 -16.85 -0.17 -8.12
C TRP A 240 -17.96 -1.12 -8.61
N ALA A 241 -18.89 -0.66 -9.47
CA ALA A 241 -20.13 -1.37 -9.80
C ALA A 241 -20.11 -2.18 -11.11
N GLY A 242 -21.05 -3.13 -11.17
CA GLY A 242 -21.26 -4.09 -12.25
C GLY A 242 -22.03 -3.61 -13.50
N ASP A 243 -22.24 -2.32 -13.78
CA ASP A 243 -22.77 -1.81 -15.08
C ASP A 243 -22.62 -0.27 -15.18
N MET A 244 -21.74 0.24 -16.05
CA MET A 244 -21.17 1.60 -15.96
C MET A 244 -21.79 2.65 -16.91
N SER A 245 -22.14 2.25 -18.13
CA SER A 245 -22.71 3.14 -19.17
C SER A 245 -23.86 4.04 -18.66
N PRO A 246 -24.89 3.55 -17.93
CA PRO A 246 -26.03 4.39 -17.56
C PRO A 246 -25.76 5.42 -16.45
N TYR A 247 -24.81 5.18 -15.53
CA TYR A 247 -24.65 6.00 -14.33
C TYR A 247 -23.51 7.02 -14.41
N LEU A 248 -22.47 6.71 -15.17
CA LEU A 248 -21.30 7.58 -15.30
C LEU A 248 -21.15 8.18 -16.68
N ILE A 249 -21.13 7.31 -17.69
CA ILE A 249 -20.82 7.71 -19.05
C ILE A 249 -21.97 8.54 -19.63
N ARG A 250 -23.22 8.04 -19.61
CA ARG A 250 -24.35 8.78 -20.20
C ARG A 250 -24.60 10.15 -19.55
N PRO A 251 -24.60 10.29 -18.21
CA PRO A 251 -24.89 11.57 -17.56
C PRO A 251 -23.76 12.60 -17.73
N PHE A 252 -22.50 12.19 -17.63
CA PHE A 252 -21.36 13.12 -17.58
C PHE A 252 -20.55 13.20 -18.86
N LEU A 253 -20.54 12.17 -19.69
CA LEU A 253 -19.74 12.08 -20.92
C LEU A 253 -20.58 11.86 -22.18
N GLY A 254 -21.90 11.72 -22.04
CA GLY A 254 -22.83 11.49 -23.14
C GLY A 254 -23.18 12.77 -23.92
N LYS A 255 -24.10 12.65 -24.88
CA LYS A 255 -24.57 13.76 -25.74
C LYS A 255 -25.06 14.98 -24.94
N HIS A 256 -25.60 14.75 -23.75
CA HIS A 256 -26.16 15.78 -22.86
C HIS A 256 -25.23 16.09 -21.68
N SER A 257 -23.92 15.89 -21.85
CA SER A 257 -22.92 16.20 -20.84
C SER A 257 -23.07 17.64 -20.35
N PRO A 258 -22.94 17.88 -19.03
CA PRO A 258 -22.90 19.22 -18.48
C PRO A 258 -21.55 19.93 -18.70
N PHE A 259 -20.54 19.20 -19.17
CA PHE A 259 -19.16 19.67 -19.31
C PHE A 259 -18.85 20.04 -20.76
N ASP A 260 -17.99 21.04 -20.95
CA ASP A 260 -17.33 21.26 -22.22
C ASP A 260 -16.15 20.27 -22.31
N LEU A 261 -16.38 19.14 -22.98
CA LEU A 261 -15.37 18.10 -23.11
C LEU A 261 -14.13 18.60 -23.87
N SER A 262 -14.26 19.63 -24.72
CA SER A 262 -13.15 20.15 -25.53
C SER A 262 -12.10 20.93 -24.72
N THR A 263 -12.36 21.19 -23.43
CA THR A 263 -11.39 21.82 -22.53
C THR A 263 -10.58 20.82 -21.70
N ILE A 264 -10.98 19.54 -21.69
CA ILE A 264 -10.36 18.53 -20.84
C ILE A 264 -8.96 18.19 -21.36
N ARG A 265 -7.97 18.29 -20.46
CA ARG A 265 -6.57 17.92 -20.70
C ARG A 265 -6.20 16.60 -20.05
N HIS A 266 -6.80 16.29 -18.89
CA HIS A 266 -6.56 15.05 -18.15
C HIS A 266 -7.87 14.32 -17.91
N LEU A 267 -8.00 13.11 -18.46
CA LEU A 267 -9.17 12.26 -18.26
C LEU A 267 -8.77 10.97 -17.55
N SER A 268 -9.38 10.70 -16.41
CA SER A 268 -9.18 9.45 -15.65
C SER A 268 -10.49 8.72 -15.49
N LEU A 269 -10.56 7.49 -15.97
CA LEU A 269 -11.76 6.65 -15.89
C LEU A 269 -11.41 5.34 -15.20
N GLN A 270 -12.18 4.98 -14.17
CA GLN A 270 -12.00 3.73 -13.42
C GLN A 270 -13.27 2.87 -13.49
N PHE A 271 -13.07 1.63 -13.93
CA PHE A 271 -14.10 0.63 -14.16
C PHE A 271 -13.78 -0.66 -13.40
N HIS A 272 -14.79 -1.31 -12.84
CA HIS A 272 -14.63 -2.67 -12.32
C HIS A 272 -14.52 -3.69 -13.48
N TRP A 273 -15.35 -3.52 -14.50
CA TRP A 273 -15.32 -4.32 -15.72
C TRP A 273 -15.72 -3.44 -16.90
N ILE A 274 -15.28 -3.81 -18.11
CA ILE A 274 -15.56 -3.04 -19.33
C ILE A 274 -16.16 -3.93 -20.42
N ASP A 275 -17.25 -3.46 -21.04
CA ASP A 275 -17.89 -4.12 -22.17
C ASP A 275 -17.70 -3.38 -23.52
N SER A 276 -18.31 -3.88 -24.58
CA SER A 276 -18.20 -3.28 -25.92
C SER A 276 -18.94 -1.95 -26.08
N ASP A 277 -20.03 -1.70 -25.33
CA ASP A 277 -20.70 -0.39 -25.34
C ASP A 277 -19.83 0.64 -24.60
N ASP A 278 -19.26 0.26 -23.45
CA ASP A 278 -18.39 1.15 -22.67
C ASP A 278 -17.18 1.61 -23.48
N ILE A 279 -16.46 0.70 -24.17
CA ILE A 279 -15.36 1.05 -25.07
C ILE A 279 -15.83 2.00 -26.18
N LEU A 280 -16.99 1.74 -26.78
CA LEU A 280 -17.55 2.62 -27.82
C LEU A 280 -17.86 4.02 -27.28
N GLN A 281 -18.31 4.13 -26.04
CA GLN A 281 -18.54 5.44 -25.43
C GLN A 281 -17.24 6.15 -25.07
N ILE A 282 -16.25 5.45 -24.50
CA ILE A 282 -14.91 6.00 -24.26
C ILE A 282 -14.33 6.54 -25.58
N GLN A 283 -14.46 5.77 -26.66
CA GLN A 283 -14.03 6.20 -27.99
C GLN A 283 -14.72 7.49 -28.45
N LYS A 284 -16.04 7.62 -28.21
CA LYS A 284 -16.78 8.85 -28.53
C LYS A 284 -16.30 10.02 -27.68
N THR A 285 -16.11 9.82 -26.38
CA THR A 285 -15.62 10.85 -25.46
C THR A 285 -14.23 11.32 -25.85
N VAL A 286 -13.28 10.41 -26.07
CA VAL A 286 -11.92 10.74 -26.51
C VAL A 286 -11.93 11.52 -27.83
N ASN A 287 -12.79 11.15 -28.77
CA ASN A 287 -12.97 11.88 -30.04
C ASN A 287 -13.58 13.27 -29.86
N GLN A 288 -14.46 13.46 -28.86
CA GLN A 288 -15.09 14.75 -28.55
C GLN A 288 -14.14 15.71 -27.85
N ILE A 289 -13.27 15.20 -26.97
CA ILE A 289 -12.21 15.99 -26.34
C ILE A 289 -11.22 16.46 -27.42
N GLY A 290 -10.81 15.56 -28.31
CA GLY A 290 -9.95 15.89 -29.45
C GLY A 290 -8.56 16.37 -29.03
N GLU A 291 -8.08 17.47 -29.60
CA GLU A 291 -6.69 17.92 -29.46
C GLU A 291 -6.33 18.43 -28.06
N SER A 292 -7.30 18.71 -27.18
CA SER A 292 -7.01 19.21 -25.83
C SER A 292 -6.46 18.11 -24.90
N LEU A 293 -6.72 16.83 -25.19
CA LEU A 293 -6.34 15.72 -24.32
C LEU A 293 -4.82 15.55 -24.30
N GLU A 294 -4.23 15.59 -23.12
CA GLU A 294 -2.78 15.45 -22.87
C GLU A 294 -2.43 14.17 -22.10
N HIS A 295 -3.34 13.73 -21.22
CA HIS A 295 -3.18 12.55 -20.38
C HIS A 295 -4.50 11.77 -20.28
N LEU A 296 -4.42 10.46 -20.54
CA LEU A 296 -5.53 9.53 -20.40
C LEU A 296 -5.17 8.42 -19.41
N THR A 297 -5.94 8.27 -18.34
CA THR A 297 -5.85 7.14 -17.41
C THR A 297 -7.08 6.25 -17.57
N ILE A 298 -6.86 4.96 -17.83
CA ILE A 298 -7.89 3.93 -17.87
C ILE A 298 -7.56 2.88 -16.82
N TYR A 299 -8.37 2.80 -15.78
CA TYR A 299 -8.28 1.78 -14.75
C TYR A 299 -9.40 0.76 -14.97
N VAL A 300 -9.07 -0.53 -15.06
CA VAL A 300 -10.04 -1.61 -15.30
C VAL A 300 -9.69 -2.84 -14.47
N ASP A 301 -10.57 -3.31 -13.58
CA ASP A 301 -10.26 -4.52 -12.82
C ASP A 301 -10.25 -5.78 -13.70
N THR A 302 -11.22 -5.91 -14.60
CA THR A 302 -11.34 -7.05 -15.52
C THR A 302 -11.74 -6.65 -16.94
N TRP A 303 -10.96 -7.08 -17.94
CA TRP A 303 -11.28 -6.88 -19.35
C TRP A 303 -12.16 -8.03 -19.90
N ASN A 304 -13.28 -7.74 -20.56
CA ASN A 304 -14.10 -8.80 -21.18
C ASN A 304 -13.61 -9.16 -22.59
N ARG A 305 -13.58 -10.47 -22.91
CA ARG A 305 -12.92 -11.10 -24.08
C ARG A 305 -13.54 -10.83 -25.47
N ARG A 306 -14.30 -9.75 -25.68
CA ARG A 306 -15.16 -9.61 -26.88
C ARG A 306 -14.97 -8.36 -27.74
N TYR A 307 -13.96 -7.52 -27.48
CA TYR A 307 -13.73 -6.33 -28.30
C TYR A 307 -12.39 -6.37 -29.04
N ASP A 308 -12.46 -6.47 -30.37
CA ASP A 308 -11.30 -6.60 -31.27
C ASP A 308 -10.78 -5.25 -31.79
N ALA A 309 -11.45 -4.12 -31.50
CA ALA A 309 -11.07 -2.82 -32.07
C ALA A 309 -10.28 -1.97 -31.06
N PRO A 310 -9.09 -1.45 -31.42
CA PRO A 310 -8.33 -0.53 -30.58
C PRO A 310 -9.04 0.77 -30.32
N LEU A 311 -8.70 1.40 -29.19
CA LEU A 311 -8.98 2.81 -28.96
C LEU A 311 -8.17 3.64 -29.97
N ASP A 312 -8.87 4.36 -30.84
CA ASP A 312 -8.29 5.28 -31.81
C ASP A 312 -8.12 6.66 -31.17
N VAL A 313 -6.88 7.08 -30.97
CA VAL A 313 -6.52 8.43 -30.47
C VAL A 313 -5.90 9.32 -31.55
N SER A 314 -6.08 8.98 -32.82
CA SER A 314 -5.52 9.75 -33.94
C SER A 314 -5.96 11.22 -33.98
N ARG A 315 -7.06 11.56 -33.31
CA ARG A 315 -7.60 12.91 -33.17
C ARG A 315 -7.06 13.68 -31.96
N ASN A 316 -6.23 13.06 -31.13
CA ASN A 316 -5.71 13.63 -29.89
C ASN A 316 -4.22 13.97 -30.05
N SER A 317 -3.91 14.99 -30.85
CA SER A 317 -2.53 15.34 -31.23
C SER A 317 -1.65 15.86 -30.09
N HIS A 318 -2.20 16.17 -28.92
CA HIS A 318 -1.42 16.53 -27.73
C HIS A 318 -1.34 15.42 -26.69
N LEU A 319 -1.99 14.28 -26.93
CA LEU A 319 -1.96 13.15 -26.00
C LEU A 319 -0.52 12.63 -25.94
N SER A 320 0.09 12.73 -24.76
CA SER A 320 1.49 12.42 -24.53
C SER A 320 1.69 11.32 -23.49
N CYS A 321 0.72 11.14 -22.59
CA CYS A 321 0.76 10.15 -21.53
C CYS A 321 -0.51 9.28 -21.54
N VAL A 322 -0.34 7.96 -21.45
CA VAL A 322 -1.43 7.00 -21.28
C VAL A 322 -1.09 6.06 -20.13
N ASP A 323 -1.91 6.09 -19.08
CA ASP A 323 -1.79 5.18 -17.94
C ASP A 323 -2.89 4.15 -17.99
N ILE A 324 -2.51 2.89 -17.89
CA ILE A 324 -3.41 1.76 -17.83
C ILE A 324 -3.15 1.03 -16.53
N VAL A 325 -4.17 0.98 -15.68
CA VAL A 325 -4.12 0.26 -14.41
C VAL A 325 -5.06 -0.92 -14.50
N THR A 326 -4.60 -2.13 -14.23
CA THR A 326 -5.45 -3.31 -14.33
C THR A 326 -5.05 -4.41 -13.37
N TYR A 327 -6.03 -5.19 -12.89
CA TYR A 327 -5.76 -6.36 -12.07
C TYR A 327 -5.58 -7.65 -12.89
N VAL A 328 -6.14 -7.69 -14.09
CA VAL A 328 -6.18 -8.89 -14.93
C VAL A 328 -6.07 -8.48 -16.40
N PHE A 329 -4.99 -8.88 -17.07
CA PHE A 329 -4.95 -8.92 -18.54
C PHE A 329 -5.51 -10.27 -19.00
N PRO A 330 -6.67 -10.30 -19.66
CA PRO A 330 -7.15 -11.52 -20.25
C PRO A 330 -6.69 -11.51 -21.71
N VAL A 331 -5.99 -12.57 -22.10
CA VAL A 331 -5.91 -13.08 -23.48
C VAL A 331 -4.83 -12.46 -24.39
N GLU A 332 -4.35 -13.31 -25.29
CA GLU A 332 -3.55 -12.99 -26.48
C GLU A 332 -4.07 -11.74 -27.21
N GLY A 333 -3.19 -10.77 -27.45
CA GLY A 333 -3.48 -9.60 -28.28
C GLY A 333 -4.04 -8.37 -27.55
N TRP A 334 -4.09 -8.35 -26.22
CA TRP A 334 -4.50 -7.17 -25.41
C TRP A 334 -3.77 -5.88 -25.84
N TYR A 335 -2.47 -5.97 -26.12
CA TYR A 335 -1.63 -4.85 -26.55
C TYR A 335 -2.06 -4.27 -27.90
N LYS A 336 -2.88 -4.96 -28.68
CA LYS A 336 -3.43 -4.42 -29.93
C LYS A 336 -4.53 -3.40 -29.67
N GLN A 337 -5.10 -3.34 -28.47
CA GLN A 337 -6.22 -2.48 -28.14
C GLN A 337 -5.80 -1.06 -27.74
N PHE A 338 -4.51 -0.88 -27.45
CA PHE A 338 -3.99 0.39 -26.99
C PHE A 338 -3.38 1.24 -28.11
N PRO A 339 -3.50 2.57 -28.00
CA PRO A 339 -3.07 3.48 -29.04
C PRO A 339 -1.56 3.73 -29.00
N PHE A 340 -0.76 2.72 -29.34
CA PHE A 340 0.70 2.88 -29.50
C PHE A 340 1.07 3.81 -30.66
N LYS A 341 0.14 4.04 -31.59
CA LYS A 341 0.26 5.03 -32.68
C LYS A 341 -0.31 6.37 -32.23
N SER A 342 0.51 7.42 -32.14
CA SER A 342 0.13 8.84 -32.01
C SER A 342 1.31 9.63 -31.43
N THR A 343 1.08 10.84 -30.92
CA THR A 343 2.00 11.67 -30.13
C THR A 343 2.33 11.13 -28.73
N VAL A 344 1.80 9.96 -28.34
CA VAL A 344 2.04 9.34 -27.03
C VAL A 344 3.54 9.05 -26.86
N LYS A 345 4.12 9.64 -25.81
CA LYS A 345 5.54 9.51 -25.43
C LYS A 345 5.72 8.55 -24.26
N HIS A 346 4.78 8.55 -23.33
CA HIS A 346 4.85 7.77 -22.10
C HIS A 346 3.63 6.87 -22.01
N MET A 347 3.88 5.58 -21.80
CA MET A 347 2.83 4.62 -21.48
C MET A 347 3.19 3.87 -20.20
N ARG A 348 2.27 3.85 -19.24
CA ARG A 348 2.46 3.13 -17.99
C ARG A 348 1.42 2.04 -17.85
N PHE A 349 1.88 0.83 -17.58
CA PHE A 349 1.07 -0.33 -17.22
C PHE A 349 1.29 -0.62 -15.73
N ASP A 350 0.29 -0.29 -14.90
CA ASP A 350 0.28 -0.62 -13.48
C ASP A 350 -0.52 -1.91 -13.31
N ILE A 351 0.20 -3.02 -13.14
CA ILE A 351 -0.40 -4.35 -13.08
C ILE A 351 -0.47 -4.76 -11.63
N GLN A 352 -1.69 -4.71 -11.12
CA GLN A 352 -2.00 -5.11 -9.77
C GLN A 352 -2.31 -6.61 -9.81
N TYR A 353 -1.31 -7.49 -9.81
CA TYR A 353 -1.57 -8.93 -9.86
C TYR A 353 -2.49 -9.35 -8.70
N ARG A 354 -3.68 -9.88 -9.02
CA ARG A 354 -4.35 -10.82 -8.11
C ARG A 354 -3.62 -12.15 -8.22
N GLU A 355 -3.54 -12.90 -7.12
CA GLU A 355 -2.76 -14.13 -6.89
C GLU A 355 -2.92 -15.28 -7.92
N ARG A 356 -3.48 -15.08 -9.12
CA ARG A 356 -3.70 -16.15 -10.12
C ARG A 356 -3.47 -15.78 -11.59
N ASP A 357 -3.05 -14.56 -11.93
CA ASP A 357 -3.10 -14.11 -13.34
C ASP A 357 -1.74 -13.84 -14.02
N GLU A 358 -0.60 -14.07 -13.34
CA GLU A 358 0.75 -13.93 -13.95
C GLU A 358 0.93 -14.80 -15.22
N GLU A 359 0.30 -15.97 -15.30
CA GLU A 359 0.53 -16.95 -16.39
C GLU A 359 -0.10 -16.58 -17.74
N ASN A 360 -0.86 -15.47 -17.86
CA ASN A 360 -1.63 -15.15 -19.06
C ASN A 360 -1.21 -13.87 -19.81
N VAL A 361 -0.16 -13.14 -19.37
CA VAL A 361 0.31 -11.92 -20.03
C VAL A 361 1.42 -12.22 -21.02
N ASP A 362 1.16 -12.08 -22.33
CA ASP A 362 2.18 -12.32 -23.36
C ASP A 362 3.07 -11.08 -23.59
N TRP A 363 4.02 -10.88 -22.67
CA TRP A 363 5.01 -9.80 -22.74
C TRP A 363 5.89 -9.89 -23.99
N ALA A 364 6.28 -11.11 -24.40
CA ALA A 364 7.08 -11.32 -25.60
C ALA A 364 6.33 -10.86 -26.87
N LYS A 365 5.00 -11.01 -26.92
CA LYS A 365 4.18 -10.47 -28.01
C LYS A 365 4.01 -8.97 -27.95
N LEU A 366 3.99 -8.35 -26.76
CA LEU A 366 4.06 -6.89 -26.64
C LEU A 366 5.39 -6.39 -27.22
N ASP A 367 6.51 -7.01 -26.84
CA ASP A 367 7.84 -6.67 -27.37
C ASP A 367 7.91 -6.86 -28.89
N GLU A 368 7.42 -8.00 -29.43
CA GLU A 368 7.31 -8.22 -30.87
C GLU A 368 6.47 -7.13 -31.53
N TYR A 369 5.35 -6.75 -30.90
CA TYR A 369 4.47 -5.71 -31.42
C TYR A 369 5.10 -4.31 -31.41
N LEU A 370 5.85 -3.96 -30.37
CA LEU A 370 6.54 -2.68 -30.22
C LEU A 370 7.81 -2.59 -31.06
N SER A 371 8.43 -3.72 -31.40
CA SER A 371 9.62 -3.78 -32.26
C SER A 371 9.38 -3.31 -33.70
N ASP A 372 8.11 -3.25 -34.13
CA ASP A 372 7.71 -2.60 -35.38
C ASP A 372 7.82 -1.07 -35.20
N GLU A 373 8.90 -0.47 -35.72
CA GLU A 373 9.17 0.98 -35.64
C GLU A 373 7.98 1.86 -36.05
N LYS A 374 7.09 1.38 -36.93
CA LYS A 374 5.89 2.14 -37.35
C LYS A 374 4.82 2.22 -36.25
N LYS A 375 4.92 1.41 -35.21
CA LYS A 375 3.97 1.33 -34.10
C LYS A 375 4.48 1.98 -32.82
N SER A 376 5.78 2.25 -32.71
CA SER A 376 6.43 2.80 -31.51
C SER A 376 7.24 4.08 -31.76
N GLN A 377 7.16 4.66 -32.97
CA GLN A 377 8.01 5.77 -33.43
C GLN A 377 8.12 6.97 -32.46
N SER A 378 7.07 7.25 -31.70
CA SER A 378 6.94 8.40 -30.80
C SER A 378 7.17 8.05 -29.32
N LEU A 379 7.22 6.76 -28.99
CA LEU A 379 7.26 6.23 -27.64
C LEU A 379 8.67 6.41 -27.06
N GLN A 380 8.76 7.07 -25.91
CA GLN A 380 10.01 7.33 -25.20
C GLN A 380 10.18 6.39 -24.00
N SER A 381 9.11 6.06 -23.30
CA SER A 381 9.12 5.07 -22.22
C SER A 381 7.84 4.23 -22.20
N VAL A 382 8.03 2.95 -21.87
CA VAL A 382 6.98 2.04 -21.41
C VAL A 382 7.39 1.57 -20.03
N GLU A 383 6.60 1.92 -19.01
CA GLU A 383 6.83 1.48 -17.64
C GLU A 383 5.83 0.37 -17.31
N ILE A 384 6.35 -0.80 -16.93
CA ILE A 384 5.55 -1.89 -16.38
C ILE A 384 5.89 -1.95 -14.90
N LEU A 385 4.92 -1.65 -14.04
CA LEU A 385 5.10 -1.80 -12.60
C LEU A 385 4.81 -3.25 -12.21
N ASP A 386 5.79 -4.10 -12.50
CA ASP A 386 5.88 -5.48 -12.06
C ASP A 386 7.23 -5.62 -11.35
N LEU A 387 7.23 -6.18 -10.13
CA LEU A 387 8.48 -6.46 -9.42
C LEU A 387 9.28 -7.59 -10.11
N GLY A 388 8.73 -8.27 -11.12
CA GLY A 388 9.43 -9.30 -11.88
C GLY A 388 9.80 -10.52 -11.02
N ILE A 389 9.06 -10.78 -9.95
CA ILE A 389 9.33 -11.90 -9.04
C ILE A 389 8.82 -13.18 -9.70
N PRO A 390 9.68 -14.16 -10.04
CA PRO A 390 9.23 -15.39 -10.69
C PRO A 390 8.23 -16.17 -9.84
N SER A 391 7.14 -16.65 -10.45
CA SER A 391 6.09 -17.44 -9.78
C SER A 391 6.68 -18.72 -9.17
N SER A 392 6.24 -19.08 -7.96
CA SER A 392 6.64 -20.34 -7.33
C SER A 392 5.61 -20.82 -6.31
N GLN A 393 5.54 -22.15 -6.14
CA GLN A 393 4.78 -22.79 -5.08
C GLN A 393 5.61 -23.05 -3.82
N SER A 394 6.93 -22.99 -3.91
CA SER A 394 7.84 -23.18 -2.78
C SER A 394 7.83 -21.97 -1.87
N THR A 395 7.93 -22.19 -0.56
CA THR A 395 7.93 -21.12 0.43
C THR A 395 8.98 -21.35 1.51
N VAL A 396 9.28 -20.29 2.25
CA VAL A 396 10.03 -20.33 3.49
C VAL A 396 9.18 -19.84 4.66
N ILE A 397 9.51 -20.30 5.87
CA ILE A 397 9.00 -19.72 7.11
C ILE A 397 10.04 -18.74 7.63
N VAL A 398 9.64 -17.48 7.89
CA VAL A 398 10.53 -16.45 8.43
C VAL A 398 10.12 -16.10 9.86
N LYS A 399 11.09 -16.09 10.78
CA LYS A 399 10.90 -15.72 12.19
C LYS A 399 11.91 -14.65 12.57
N ALA A 400 11.42 -13.46 12.93
CA ALA A 400 12.25 -12.39 13.43
C ALA A 400 12.67 -12.64 14.89
N ILE A 401 13.94 -12.35 15.20
CA ILE A 401 14.53 -12.46 16.53
C ILE A 401 15.05 -11.08 16.92
N ASP A 402 14.39 -10.43 17.88
CA ASP A 402 14.88 -9.19 18.47
C ASP A 402 16.04 -9.49 19.43
N VAL A 403 17.21 -8.96 19.08
CA VAL A 403 18.44 -9.02 19.87
C VAL A 403 18.97 -7.62 20.21
N GLY A 404 18.11 -6.60 20.08
CA GLY A 404 18.34 -5.25 20.57
C GLY A 404 17.92 -5.06 22.03
N VAL A 405 18.17 -3.85 22.54
CA VAL A 405 17.69 -3.40 23.84
C VAL A 405 16.89 -2.10 23.63
N PRO A 406 15.59 -2.03 23.97
CA PRO A 406 14.79 -0.83 23.71
C PRO A 406 15.33 0.48 24.34
N SER A 407 16.01 0.36 25.49
CA SER A 407 16.67 1.49 26.18
C SER A 407 18.00 1.90 25.54
N THR A 408 18.57 1.10 24.64
CA THR A 408 19.86 1.42 24.02
C THR A 408 19.81 2.72 23.25
N ARG A 409 20.94 3.43 23.22
CA ARG A 409 21.12 4.68 22.49
C ARG A 409 22.40 4.59 21.66
N LEU A 410 22.24 4.82 20.36
CA LEU A 410 23.32 4.85 19.39
C LEU A 410 23.63 6.29 19.00
N PRO A 411 24.90 6.67 18.80
CA PRO A 411 25.24 8.00 18.33
C PRO A 411 24.73 8.21 16.89
N ALA A 412 23.87 9.20 16.69
CA ALA A 412 23.22 9.47 15.40
C ALA A 412 24.21 9.76 14.27
N ALA A 413 25.39 10.31 14.59
CA ALA A 413 26.44 10.64 13.62
C ALA A 413 26.95 9.46 12.79
N TYR A 414 26.74 8.22 13.24
CA TYR A 414 27.12 7.02 12.49
C TYR A 414 26.04 6.57 11.49
N PHE A 415 24.82 7.13 11.57
CA PHE A 415 23.65 6.63 10.84
C PHE A 415 22.92 7.73 10.06
N ILE A 416 23.02 8.98 10.50
CA ILE A 416 22.24 10.11 9.99
C ILE A 416 23.18 11.29 9.80
N GLU A 417 23.19 11.88 8.61
CA GLU A 417 23.85 13.14 8.31
C GLU A 417 22.88 14.10 7.60
N PRO A 418 22.70 15.34 8.09
CA PRO A 418 23.34 15.95 9.26
C PRO A 418 22.73 15.50 10.61
N VAL A 419 23.54 15.49 11.67
CA VAL A 419 23.06 15.32 13.05
C VAL A 419 22.56 16.66 13.59
N PHE A 420 21.29 16.70 14.01
CA PHE A 420 20.70 17.89 14.60
C PHE A 420 20.98 17.98 16.11
N PRO A 421 21.28 19.17 16.66
CA PRO A 421 21.41 19.36 18.10
C PRO A 421 20.16 18.89 18.86
N GLY A 422 20.34 18.09 19.92
CA GLY A 422 19.27 17.43 20.67
C GLY A 422 18.87 16.04 20.14
N TYR A 423 19.41 15.62 18.99
CA TYR A 423 19.22 14.30 18.38
C TYR A 423 20.54 13.59 18.16
N GLU A 424 21.52 13.83 19.04
CA GLU A 424 22.84 13.20 18.96
C GLU A 424 22.80 11.69 19.20
N THR A 425 21.68 11.18 19.72
CA THR A 425 21.44 9.74 19.88
C THR A 425 20.03 9.33 19.48
N PHE A 426 19.86 8.10 19.01
CA PHE A 426 18.56 7.49 18.75
C PHE A 426 18.53 6.03 19.22
N SER A 427 17.34 5.43 19.30
CA SER A 427 17.17 3.99 19.55
C SER A 427 16.89 3.27 18.24
N GLY A 428 17.64 2.22 17.95
CA GLY A 428 17.44 1.36 16.78
C GLY A 428 17.31 -0.10 17.22
N PRO A 429 16.33 -0.86 16.70
CA PRO A 429 16.25 -2.29 16.96
C PRO A 429 17.38 -3.03 16.22
N ILE A 430 17.77 -4.20 16.74
CA ILE A 430 18.70 -5.10 16.08
C ILE A 430 17.98 -6.43 15.89
N TYR A 431 17.70 -6.78 14.64
CA TYR A 431 16.99 -8.00 14.28
C TYR A 431 17.92 -8.98 13.55
N ALA A 432 17.69 -10.26 13.83
CA ALA A 432 18.15 -11.38 13.02
C ALA A 432 16.94 -12.22 12.61
N PHE A 433 17.06 -13.00 11.54
CA PHE A 433 15.93 -13.77 11.01
C PHE A 433 16.28 -15.25 10.87
N LEU A 434 15.51 -16.11 11.53
CA LEU A 434 15.54 -17.56 11.26
C LEU A 434 14.63 -17.83 10.07
N ILE A 435 15.18 -18.44 9.03
CA ILE A 435 14.48 -18.82 7.81
C ILE A 435 14.52 -20.34 7.68
N GLU A 436 13.36 -20.98 7.58
CA GLU A 436 13.21 -22.42 7.43
C GLU A 436 12.62 -22.74 6.05
N HIS A 437 13.36 -23.48 5.24
CA HIS A 437 12.92 -23.90 3.91
C HIS A 437 11.89 -25.02 4.02
N THR A 438 10.66 -24.77 3.58
CA THR A 438 9.54 -25.69 3.84
C THR A 438 9.71 -27.06 3.18
N LEU A 439 10.29 -27.10 1.98
CA LEU A 439 10.44 -28.33 1.20
C LEU A 439 11.53 -29.25 1.75
N THR A 440 12.67 -28.71 2.20
CA THR A 440 13.84 -29.52 2.61
C THR A 440 14.07 -29.53 4.12
N GLY A 441 13.38 -28.67 4.88
CA GLY A 441 13.62 -28.46 6.31
C GLY A 441 14.96 -27.80 6.64
N LYS A 442 15.71 -27.32 5.64
CA LYS A 442 16.97 -26.59 5.87
C LYS A 442 16.68 -25.30 6.64
N ARG A 443 17.54 -25.00 7.60
CA ARG A 443 17.45 -23.80 8.44
C ARG A 443 18.65 -22.89 8.18
N LEU A 444 18.37 -21.62 7.98
CA LEU A 444 19.39 -20.59 7.87
C LEU A 444 19.09 -19.41 8.78
N MET A 445 20.15 -18.77 9.27
CA MET A 445 20.07 -17.47 9.91
C MET A 445 20.46 -16.41 8.88
N PHE A 446 19.65 -15.37 8.77
CA PHE A 446 20.02 -14.12 8.11
C PHE A 446 20.35 -13.11 9.19
N ASP A 447 21.64 -12.79 9.30
CA ASP A 447 22.30 -12.10 10.41
C ASP A 447 22.21 -12.82 11.77
N LEU A 448 23.06 -12.38 12.71
CA LEU A 448 23.17 -12.87 14.08
C LEU A 448 23.14 -11.77 15.14
N GLY A 449 22.98 -10.51 14.75
CA GLY A 449 23.01 -9.38 15.68
C GLY A 449 24.40 -9.10 16.26
N MET A 450 24.43 -8.55 17.47
CA MET A 450 25.67 -8.32 18.23
C MET A 450 26.05 -9.52 19.09
N ARG A 451 27.36 -9.67 19.36
CA ARG A 451 27.84 -10.56 20.42
C ARG A 451 27.42 -10.06 21.79
N LYS A 452 27.09 -10.99 22.68
CA LYS A 452 26.73 -10.73 24.07
C LYS A 452 27.91 -10.26 24.92
N ASP A 453 29.04 -10.97 24.83
CA ASP A 453 30.18 -10.77 25.72
C ASP A 453 31.16 -9.72 25.18
N GLN A 454 31.49 -8.70 25.97
CA GLN A 454 32.38 -7.61 25.53
C GLN A 454 33.76 -8.10 25.09
N GLU A 455 34.32 -9.04 25.84
CA GLU A 455 35.65 -9.58 25.60
C GLU A 455 35.70 -10.48 24.36
N SER A 456 34.54 -10.86 23.80
CA SER A 456 34.43 -11.66 22.58
C SER A 456 34.50 -10.82 21.30
N PHE A 457 34.63 -9.49 21.41
CA PHE A 457 34.85 -8.59 20.27
C PHE A 457 36.34 -8.32 20.03
N PRO A 458 36.77 -7.99 18.80
CA PRO A 458 38.13 -7.54 18.54
C PRO A 458 38.39 -6.17 19.18
N PRO A 459 39.67 -5.81 19.46
CA PRO A 459 40.00 -4.60 20.22
C PRO A 459 39.43 -3.30 19.67
N VAL A 460 39.34 -3.14 18.34
CA VAL A 460 38.78 -1.94 17.71
C VAL A 460 37.29 -1.76 18.05
N ILE A 461 36.54 -2.86 18.07
CA ILE A 461 35.12 -2.86 18.42
C ILE A 461 34.95 -2.63 19.92
N GLN A 462 35.78 -3.25 20.77
CA GLN A 462 35.73 -2.98 22.22
C GLN A 462 35.91 -1.49 22.53
N GLN A 463 36.83 -0.81 21.83
CA GLN A 463 37.06 0.63 21.95
C GLN A 463 35.85 1.43 21.48
N LEU A 464 35.26 1.06 20.34
CA LEU A 464 34.04 1.70 19.82
C LEU A 464 32.88 1.61 20.83
N LEU A 465 32.62 0.41 21.37
CA LEU A 465 31.56 0.20 22.35
C LEU A 465 31.82 0.96 23.66
N ALA A 466 33.09 1.12 24.05
CA ALA A 466 33.45 1.94 25.20
C ALA A 466 33.14 3.44 24.99
N LEU A 467 33.24 3.95 23.75
CA LEU A 467 32.83 5.31 23.39
C LEU A 467 31.32 5.49 23.37
N TRP A 468 30.56 4.43 23.04
CA TRP A 468 29.10 4.49 23.00
C TRP A 468 28.45 4.34 24.38
N LYS A 469 29.12 3.65 25.32
CA LYS A 469 28.58 3.40 26.66
C LYS A 469 28.14 4.67 27.42
N PRO A 470 28.90 5.78 27.45
CA PRO A 470 28.46 7.03 28.08
C PRO A 470 27.24 7.68 27.43
N LEU A 471 26.92 7.30 26.18
CA LEU A 471 25.79 7.84 25.42
C LEU A 471 24.49 7.04 25.66
N GLY A 472 24.52 6.04 26.54
CA GLY A 472 23.36 5.19 26.84
C GLY A 472 23.30 3.91 26.00
N PHE A 473 24.39 3.51 25.36
CA PHE A 473 24.45 2.22 24.69
C PHE A 473 24.43 1.07 25.71
N GLU A 474 23.47 0.17 25.52
CA GLU A 474 23.30 -1.06 26.29
C GLU A 474 23.30 -2.25 25.33
N ARG A 475 23.95 -3.34 25.74
CA ARG A 475 23.94 -4.61 25.00
C ARG A 475 22.86 -5.53 25.54
N ALA A 476 22.30 -6.35 24.67
CA ALA A 476 21.35 -7.38 25.08
C ALA A 476 22.04 -8.43 25.97
N GLU A 477 21.30 -8.92 26.98
CA GLU A 477 21.77 -10.00 27.85
C GLU A 477 21.83 -11.36 27.16
N LYS A 478 21.20 -11.47 25.97
CA LYS A 478 21.06 -12.70 25.20
C LYS A 478 21.35 -12.39 23.74
N ASP A 479 22.22 -13.18 23.13
CA ASP A 479 22.46 -13.14 21.69
C ASP A 479 21.51 -14.09 20.95
N VAL A 480 21.66 -14.16 19.62
CA VAL A 480 20.84 -15.07 18.79
C VAL A 480 20.96 -16.53 19.23
N PHE A 481 22.15 -16.97 19.65
CA PHE A 481 22.35 -18.35 20.10
C PHE A 481 21.49 -18.66 21.32
N ASP A 482 21.53 -17.79 22.34
CA ASP A 482 20.68 -17.91 23.54
C ASP A 482 19.18 -17.91 23.17
N LYS A 483 18.77 -17.01 22.27
CA LYS A 483 17.37 -16.86 21.83
C LYS A 483 16.86 -18.07 21.04
N LEU A 484 17.70 -18.68 20.19
CA LEU A 484 17.34 -19.90 19.47
C LEU A 484 17.05 -21.04 20.45
N GLN A 485 17.92 -21.24 21.44
CA GLN A 485 17.73 -22.27 22.46
C GLN A 485 16.45 -22.06 23.27
N GLU A 486 16.16 -20.81 23.67
CA GLU A 486 14.91 -20.47 24.37
C GLU A 486 13.67 -20.69 23.51
N GLY A 487 13.78 -20.45 22.21
CA GLY A 487 12.74 -20.75 21.22
C GLY A 487 12.60 -22.24 20.87
N GLY A 488 13.37 -23.13 21.51
CA GLY A 488 13.35 -24.57 21.25
C GLY A 488 14.03 -24.99 19.95
N VAL A 489 14.87 -24.13 19.36
CA VAL A 489 15.66 -24.43 18.17
C VAL A 489 17.08 -24.74 18.60
N ASP A 490 17.53 -25.97 18.34
CA ASP A 490 18.93 -26.35 18.56
C ASP A 490 19.83 -25.64 17.54
N PRO A 491 20.78 -24.78 17.97
CA PRO A 491 21.70 -24.08 17.06
C PRO A 491 22.52 -25.04 16.18
N ALA A 492 22.72 -26.29 16.59
CA ALA A 492 23.39 -27.29 15.75
C ALA A 492 22.60 -27.70 14.51
N THR A 493 21.30 -27.36 14.45
CA THR A 493 20.43 -27.59 13.28
C THR A 493 20.51 -26.47 12.24
N ILE A 494 21.20 -25.35 12.53
CA ILE A 494 21.39 -24.26 11.58
C ILE A 494 22.43 -24.67 10.54
N ASN A 495 22.00 -24.78 9.29
CA ASN A 495 22.84 -25.20 8.17
C ASN A 495 23.75 -24.05 7.69
N THR A 496 23.21 -22.83 7.66
CA THR A 496 23.88 -21.68 7.09
C THR A 496 23.60 -20.43 7.90
N VAL A 497 24.60 -19.57 8.05
CA VAL A 497 24.45 -18.17 8.46
C VAL A 497 24.81 -17.31 7.27
N ILE A 498 23.92 -16.42 6.88
CA ILE A 498 24.14 -15.41 5.84
C ILE A 498 24.33 -14.08 6.55
N TRP A 499 25.45 -13.40 6.32
CA TRP A 499 25.61 -12.01 6.73
C TRP A 499 25.07 -11.11 5.62
N SER A 500 24.11 -10.24 5.95
CA SER A 500 23.72 -9.13 5.08
C SER A 500 24.94 -8.26 4.77
N HIS A 501 25.75 -8.00 5.79
CA HIS A 501 27.06 -7.36 5.71
C HIS A 501 27.83 -7.59 7.01
N SER A 502 29.09 -7.16 7.08
CA SER A 502 30.03 -7.59 8.12
C SER A 502 30.17 -6.62 9.30
N HIS A 503 29.15 -5.78 9.56
CA HIS A 503 29.14 -4.92 10.74
C HIS A 503 28.85 -5.70 12.02
N VAL A 504 29.27 -5.10 13.15
CA VAL A 504 29.24 -5.68 14.49
C VAL A 504 27.83 -6.06 14.97
N ASP A 505 26.82 -5.35 14.48
CA ASP A 505 25.39 -5.53 14.76
C ASP A 505 24.71 -6.55 13.83
N HIS A 506 25.46 -7.19 12.93
CA HIS A 506 24.97 -8.21 12.01
C HIS A 506 25.73 -9.54 12.15
N SER A 507 27.03 -9.50 12.44
CA SER A 507 27.90 -10.67 12.34
C SER A 507 27.75 -11.69 13.47
N GLY A 508 27.38 -11.24 14.68
CA GLY A 508 27.26 -12.06 15.89
C GLY A 508 28.52 -12.85 16.27
N ASP A 509 28.33 -13.93 17.04
CA ASP A 509 29.39 -14.87 17.43
C ASP A 509 29.26 -16.19 16.70
N MET A 510 29.89 -16.29 15.53
CA MET A 510 29.87 -17.51 14.72
C MET A 510 30.51 -18.70 15.43
N SER A 511 31.42 -18.49 16.40
CA SER A 511 32.14 -19.57 17.10
C SER A 511 31.23 -20.47 17.95
N LYS A 512 30.03 -19.98 18.31
CA LYS A 512 29.02 -20.76 19.04
C LYS A 512 28.29 -21.77 18.15
N PHE A 513 28.33 -21.60 16.83
CA PHE A 513 27.74 -22.54 15.88
C PHE A 513 28.76 -23.63 15.49
N PRO A 514 28.34 -24.88 15.27
CA PRO A 514 29.24 -25.94 14.86
C PRO A 514 30.00 -25.60 13.57
N GLY A 515 31.18 -26.20 13.37
CA GLY A 515 31.96 -26.03 12.12
C GLY A 515 31.24 -26.52 10.85
N SER A 516 30.15 -27.30 11.00
CA SER A 516 29.28 -27.68 9.89
C SER A 516 28.35 -26.57 9.40
N THR A 517 28.16 -25.50 10.18
CA THR A 517 27.36 -24.34 9.78
C THR A 517 28.17 -23.48 8.82
N GLU A 518 27.70 -23.38 7.58
CA GLU A 518 28.33 -22.57 6.53
C GLU A 518 28.12 -21.08 6.80
N LEU A 519 29.13 -20.26 6.53
CA LEU A 519 29.01 -18.80 6.48
C LEU A 519 28.92 -18.34 5.02
N VAL A 520 27.88 -17.59 4.68
CA VAL A 520 27.70 -16.97 3.37
C VAL A 520 27.79 -15.44 3.50
N ILE A 521 28.53 -14.82 2.59
CA ILE A 521 28.76 -13.36 2.56
C ILE A 521 28.58 -12.81 1.14
N GLY A 522 28.22 -11.53 1.02
CA GLY A 522 28.00 -10.89 -0.27
C GLY A 522 29.28 -10.60 -1.06
N PRO A 523 29.17 -10.32 -2.37
CA PRO A 523 30.31 -10.09 -3.25
C PRO A 523 31.15 -8.88 -2.85
N GLY A 524 32.46 -9.05 -2.67
CA GLY A 524 33.38 -7.99 -2.28
C GLY A 524 33.37 -7.66 -0.79
N THR A 525 32.86 -8.56 0.07
CA THR A 525 32.96 -8.44 1.53
C THR A 525 34.42 -8.44 1.98
N ASP A 526 34.80 -7.53 2.87
CA ASP A 526 36.14 -7.54 3.46
C ASP A 526 36.25 -8.64 4.52
N THR A 527 37.13 -9.62 4.29
CA THR A 527 37.34 -10.77 5.19
C THR A 527 38.66 -10.72 5.96
N HIS A 528 39.34 -9.57 6.01
CA HIS A 528 40.53 -9.43 6.85
C HIS A 528 40.14 -9.54 8.33
N THR A 529 40.94 -10.22 9.14
CA THR A 529 40.61 -10.51 10.55
C THR A 529 41.71 -10.09 11.51
N PHE A 530 41.33 -9.76 12.74
CA PHE A 530 42.25 -9.64 13.87
C PHE A 530 42.72 -11.04 14.33
N PRO A 531 44.00 -11.24 14.69
CA PRO A 531 45.07 -10.23 14.83
C PRO A 531 45.91 -9.98 13.57
N ASN A 532 45.67 -10.69 12.47
CA ASN A 532 46.46 -10.56 11.23
C ASN A 532 46.39 -9.14 10.65
N THR A 533 45.22 -8.51 10.75
CA THR A 533 44.98 -7.10 10.47
C THR A 533 44.58 -6.42 11.79
N PRO A 534 45.47 -5.61 12.42
CA PRO A 534 45.26 -5.08 13.76
C PRO A 534 43.97 -4.27 13.97
N ASP A 535 43.56 -3.53 12.95
CA ASP A 535 42.38 -2.65 12.99
C ASP A 535 41.11 -3.33 12.43
N SER A 536 41.16 -4.63 12.15
CA SER A 536 39.99 -5.34 11.62
C SER A 536 38.88 -5.46 12.67
N PRO A 537 37.61 -5.20 12.29
CA PRO A 537 36.45 -5.42 13.13
C PRO A 537 36.00 -6.89 13.21
N LEU A 538 36.67 -7.79 12.48
CA LEU A 538 36.32 -9.22 12.37
C LEU A 538 37.34 -10.10 13.08
N LEU A 539 36.89 -11.26 13.57
CA LEU A 539 37.76 -12.23 14.26
C LEU A 539 38.00 -13.47 13.42
N GLU A 540 39.21 -14.03 13.50
CA GLU A 540 39.55 -15.29 12.84
C GLU A 540 38.61 -16.46 13.24
N SER A 541 38.10 -16.44 14.47
CA SER A 541 37.12 -17.43 14.99
C SER A 541 35.81 -17.46 14.20
N ASP A 542 35.50 -16.40 13.45
CA ASP A 542 34.27 -16.33 12.64
C ASP A 542 34.37 -17.08 11.32
N PHE A 543 35.59 -17.46 10.93
CA PHE A 543 35.86 -18.10 9.65
C PHE A 543 36.47 -19.50 9.81
N VAL A 544 37.31 -19.69 10.83
CA VAL A 544 38.07 -20.94 11.00
C VAL A 544 37.16 -22.13 11.28
N GLY A 545 37.46 -23.26 10.63
CA GLY A 545 36.81 -24.54 10.89
C GLY A 545 35.42 -24.71 10.25
N ARG A 546 34.99 -23.76 9.41
CA ARG A 546 33.74 -23.84 8.63
C ARG A 546 33.96 -23.50 7.17
N LYS A 547 32.97 -23.86 6.34
CA LYS A 547 32.91 -23.41 4.95
C LYS A 547 32.48 -21.94 4.92
N VAL A 548 33.22 -21.11 4.19
CA VAL A 548 32.90 -19.71 3.95
C VAL A 548 32.71 -19.52 2.44
N THR A 549 31.55 -19.02 2.05
CA THR A 549 31.18 -18.82 0.64
C THR A 549 30.88 -17.35 0.40
N GLU A 550 31.73 -16.70 -0.40
CA GLU A 550 31.43 -15.40 -0.99
C GLU A 550 30.60 -15.63 -2.25
N LEU A 551 29.43 -15.00 -2.33
CA LEU A 551 28.54 -15.10 -3.50
C LEU A 551 29.19 -14.45 -4.73
N SER A 552 28.98 -15.02 -5.92
CA SER A 552 29.49 -14.44 -7.16
C SER A 552 28.47 -13.48 -7.76
N LEU A 553 28.93 -12.33 -8.27
CA LEU A 553 28.08 -11.44 -9.08
C LEU A 553 27.49 -12.15 -10.30
N ASN A 554 28.15 -13.19 -10.82
CA ASN A 554 27.64 -13.97 -11.95
C ASN A 554 26.42 -14.84 -11.59
N ASP A 555 26.14 -15.06 -10.30
CA ASP A 555 24.99 -15.86 -9.86
C ASP A 555 23.70 -15.00 -9.74
N PHE A 556 23.82 -13.67 -9.75
CA PHE A 556 22.70 -12.73 -9.72
C PHE A 556 22.12 -12.51 -11.13
N VAL A 557 21.49 -13.55 -11.66
CA VAL A 557 20.98 -13.58 -13.05
C VAL A 557 19.52 -13.17 -13.21
N ILE A 558 18.83 -12.91 -12.10
CA ILE A 558 17.42 -12.48 -12.07
C ILE A 558 17.39 -10.98 -11.77
N THR A 559 16.42 -10.25 -12.33
CA THR A 559 16.15 -8.86 -11.94
C THR A 559 14.80 -8.84 -11.22
N ILE A 560 14.80 -8.41 -9.95
CA ILE A 560 13.59 -8.21 -9.15
C ILE A 560 13.49 -6.74 -8.76
N GLY A 561 12.44 -6.07 -9.24
CA GLY A 561 12.37 -4.61 -9.29
C GLY A 561 13.57 -4.08 -10.08
N ASP A 562 14.37 -3.23 -9.46
CA ASP A 562 15.63 -2.73 -10.02
C ASP A 562 16.88 -3.40 -9.42
N CYS A 563 16.72 -4.50 -8.67
CA CYS A 563 17.80 -5.19 -7.99
C CYS A 563 18.22 -6.46 -8.75
N GLU A 564 19.54 -6.66 -8.90
CA GLU A 564 20.09 -7.95 -9.31
C GLU A 564 19.86 -8.98 -8.20
N ALA A 565 19.32 -10.15 -8.55
CA ALA A 565 18.82 -11.15 -7.63
C ALA A 565 19.33 -12.54 -8.01
N MET A 566 19.57 -13.38 -7.00
CA MET A 566 19.82 -14.80 -7.17
C MET A 566 18.80 -15.62 -6.38
N ASP A 567 18.31 -16.70 -6.98
CA ASP A 567 17.44 -17.67 -6.31
C ASP A 567 18.29 -18.65 -5.49
N TYR A 568 18.26 -18.49 -4.17
CA TYR A 568 19.16 -19.19 -3.26
C TYR A 568 18.90 -20.69 -3.21
N PHE A 569 17.64 -21.11 -3.28
CA PHE A 569 17.24 -22.52 -3.27
C PHE A 569 16.98 -23.08 -4.67
N SER A 570 17.00 -22.22 -5.70
CA SER A 570 16.67 -22.55 -7.09
C SER A 570 15.23 -23.06 -7.24
N ASP A 571 14.34 -22.59 -6.37
CA ASP A 571 12.92 -22.95 -6.36
C ASP A 571 11.99 -21.75 -6.15
N GLY A 572 12.52 -20.52 -6.11
CA GLY A 572 11.78 -19.27 -5.99
C GLY A 572 11.24 -18.97 -4.59
N SER A 573 11.69 -19.72 -3.57
CA SER A 573 11.27 -19.53 -2.17
C SER A 573 12.06 -18.45 -1.41
N LEU A 574 13.31 -18.20 -1.80
CA LEU A 574 14.20 -17.22 -1.19
C LEU A 574 15.16 -16.63 -2.22
N TYR A 575 15.11 -15.32 -2.39
CA TYR A 575 16.04 -14.59 -3.25
C TYR A 575 17.02 -13.78 -2.40
N ILE A 576 18.29 -13.77 -2.80
CA ILE A 576 19.28 -12.83 -2.29
C ILE A 576 19.43 -11.73 -3.33
N LEU A 577 19.31 -10.48 -2.91
CA LEU A 577 19.44 -9.30 -3.75
C LEU A 577 20.80 -8.64 -3.49
N ASN A 578 21.52 -8.32 -4.56
CA ASN A 578 22.76 -7.57 -4.51
C ASN A 578 22.43 -6.09 -4.24
N SER A 579 22.79 -5.58 -3.06
CA SER A 579 22.42 -4.23 -2.61
C SER A 579 23.61 -3.44 -2.06
N PRO A 580 24.67 -3.25 -2.88
CA PRO A 580 25.88 -2.54 -2.45
C PRO A 580 25.61 -1.06 -2.20
N GLY A 581 26.38 -0.46 -1.30
CA GLY A 581 26.33 0.99 -1.03
C GLY A 581 26.76 1.32 0.38
N HIS A 582 26.05 0.77 1.37
CA HIS A 582 26.40 0.85 2.79
C HIS A 582 27.72 0.10 3.08
N GLN A 583 27.82 -1.13 2.58
CA GLN A 583 29.08 -1.85 2.42
C GLN A 583 29.17 -2.43 1.01
N ARG A 584 30.41 -2.68 0.53
CA ARG A 584 30.63 -3.23 -0.82
C ARG A 584 29.91 -4.56 -1.03
N GLY A 585 29.97 -5.47 -0.05
CA GLY A 585 29.31 -6.77 -0.10
C GLY A 585 27.95 -6.81 0.59
N HIS A 586 27.25 -5.67 0.68
CA HIS A 586 25.93 -5.64 1.29
C HIS A 586 24.90 -6.38 0.42
N ILE A 587 24.14 -7.28 1.04
CA ILE A 587 23.08 -8.08 0.42
C ILE A 587 21.82 -8.03 1.27
N THR A 588 20.68 -8.22 0.62
CA THR A 588 19.35 -8.28 1.24
C THR A 588 18.64 -9.57 0.86
N ALA A 589 17.66 -10.01 1.64
CA ALA A 589 16.86 -11.20 1.33
C ALA A 589 15.41 -10.84 1.03
N LEU A 590 14.85 -11.46 -0.01
CA LEU A 590 13.42 -11.44 -0.33
C LEU A 590 12.87 -12.86 -0.19
N ALA A 591 11.95 -13.06 0.74
CA ALA A 591 11.42 -14.37 1.12
C ALA A 591 9.97 -14.53 0.67
N ARG A 592 9.68 -15.64 -0.02
CA ARG A 592 8.31 -16.03 -0.36
C ARG A 592 7.71 -16.84 0.79
N VAL A 593 6.77 -16.24 1.53
CA VAL A 593 6.12 -16.88 2.69
C VAL A 593 4.78 -17.51 2.35
N THR A 594 4.22 -17.20 1.19
CA THR A 594 2.99 -17.79 0.63
C THR A 594 3.22 -18.24 -0.81
N PRO A 595 2.66 -19.39 -1.23
CA PRO A 595 2.73 -19.82 -2.63
C PRO A 595 2.07 -18.79 -3.55
N THR A 596 2.54 -18.67 -4.79
CA THR A 596 1.89 -17.80 -5.79
C THR A 596 0.47 -18.27 -6.12
N SER A 597 0.11 -19.54 -5.91
CA SER A 597 -1.27 -20.02 -6.11
C SER A 597 -1.69 -21.03 -5.04
N SER A 598 -2.98 -21.10 -4.74
CA SER A 598 -3.54 -22.21 -3.97
C SER A 598 -4.89 -22.62 -4.55
N ALA A 599 -5.36 -23.84 -4.23
CA ALA A 599 -6.72 -24.27 -4.59
C ALA A 599 -7.82 -23.48 -3.85
N TYR A 600 -7.46 -22.59 -2.92
CA TYR A 600 -8.41 -21.78 -2.16
C TYR A 600 -8.96 -20.66 -3.04
N ALA A 601 -10.28 -20.54 -3.11
CA ALA A 601 -10.94 -19.40 -3.74
C ALA A 601 -10.67 -18.09 -2.96
N ASP A 602 -10.58 -18.20 -1.63
CA ASP A 602 -10.23 -17.16 -0.66
C ASP A 602 -9.46 -17.86 0.47
N GLN A 603 -8.17 -17.55 0.60
CA GLN A 603 -7.28 -18.25 1.54
C GLN A 603 -7.62 -17.91 2.99
N GLU A 604 -7.88 -16.64 3.32
CA GLU A 604 -8.16 -16.20 4.68
C GLU A 604 -9.47 -16.82 5.19
N THR A 605 -10.53 -16.74 4.38
CA THR A 605 -11.80 -17.38 4.71
C THR A 605 -11.66 -18.90 4.79
N SER A 606 -10.83 -19.51 3.94
CA SER A 606 -10.57 -20.95 4.00
C SER A 606 -9.86 -21.35 5.29
N LEU A 607 -8.83 -20.61 5.72
CA LEU A 607 -8.13 -20.86 6.98
C LEU A 607 -9.04 -20.64 8.21
N ALA A 608 -9.85 -19.58 8.19
CA ALA A 608 -10.85 -19.34 9.22
C ALA A 608 -11.91 -20.47 9.26
N THR A 609 -12.31 -20.99 8.09
CA THR A 609 -13.23 -22.13 7.98
C THR A 609 -12.59 -23.41 8.48
N ILE A 610 -11.33 -23.69 8.15
CA ILE A 610 -10.56 -24.82 8.70
C ILE A 610 -10.53 -24.73 10.22
N ALA A 611 -10.21 -23.56 10.81
CA ALA A 611 -10.20 -23.39 12.26
C ALA A 611 -11.58 -23.64 12.91
N LYS A 612 -12.68 -23.25 12.23
CA LYS A 612 -14.05 -23.55 12.67
C LYS A 612 -14.36 -25.05 12.56
N LEU A 613 -13.98 -25.71 11.46
CA LEU A 613 -14.19 -27.14 11.22
C LEU A 613 -13.35 -28.02 12.16
N SER A 614 -12.13 -27.62 12.51
CA SER A 614 -11.29 -28.33 13.47
C SER A 614 -11.95 -28.45 14.85
N ARG A 615 -12.82 -27.50 15.23
CA ARG A 615 -13.61 -27.61 16.47
C ARG A 615 -14.69 -28.69 16.39
N LEU A 616 -15.28 -28.89 15.21
CA LEU A 616 -16.22 -29.98 14.96
C LEU A 616 -15.48 -31.33 14.94
N ASP A 617 -14.32 -31.38 14.28
CA ASP A 617 -13.50 -32.58 14.23
C ASP A 617 -12.91 -32.97 15.60
N ALA A 618 -12.70 -32.01 16.52
CA ALA A 618 -12.31 -32.33 17.89
C ALA A 618 -13.41 -33.05 18.71
N ASN A 619 -14.68 -32.98 18.30
CA ASN A 619 -15.78 -33.58 19.06
C ASN A 619 -15.87 -35.10 18.81
N PRO A 620 -15.77 -35.97 19.84
CA PRO A 620 -15.81 -37.43 19.65
C PRO A 620 -17.13 -37.98 19.07
N ASP A 621 -18.19 -37.17 19.06
CA ASP A 621 -19.51 -37.53 18.55
C ASP A 621 -19.77 -37.06 17.11
N VAL A 622 -18.77 -36.45 16.47
CA VAL A 622 -18.85 -35.94 15.09
C VAL A 622 -17.77 -36.61 14.23
N LEU A 623 -18.14 -37.16 13.08
CA LEU A 623 -17.19 -37.61 12.06
C LEU A 623 -17.10 -36.55 10.96
N VAL A 624 -15.94 -35.94 10.79
CA VAL A 624 -15.64 -35.06 9.65
C VAL A 624 -14.95 -35.89 8.58
N LEU A 625 -15.46 -35.85 7.35
CA LEU A 625 -14.83 -36.48 6.18
C LEU A 625 -14.43 -35.38 5.20
N ILE A 626 -13.15 -35.33 4.84
CA ILE A 626 -12.63 -34.40 3.84
C ILE A 626 -12.74 -35.07 2.47
N ALA A 627 -13.27 -34.34 1.48
CA ALA A 627 -13.67 -34.90 0.18
C ALA A 627 -12.54 -35.60 -0.59
N HIS A 628 -11.28 -35.19 -0.38
CA HIS A 628 -10.10 -35.74 -1.06
C HIS A 628 -9.12 -36.41 -0.09
N ASP A 629 -9.59 -36.89 1.07
CA ASP A 629 -8.78 -37.66 2.00
C ASP A 629 -8.52 -39.08 1.47
N SER A 630 -7.28 -39.33 1.06
CA SER A 630 -6.87 -40.63 0.52
C SER A 630 -6.73 -41.73 1.57
N THR A 631 -6.92 -41.42 2.86
CA THR A 631 -6.97 -42.41 3.96
C THR A 631 -8.36 -42.99 4.19
N ALA A 632 -9.42 -42.33 3.70
CA ALA A 632 -10.79 -42.77 3.88
C ALA A 632 -11.14 -44.10 3.18
N PRO A 633 -10.72 -44.34 1.92
CA PRO A 633 -11.01 -45.59 1.22
C PRO A 633 -10.50 -46.82 1.97
N GLY A 634 -11.36 -47.82 2.14
CA GLY A 634 -11.05 -49.06 2.87
C GLY A 634 -11.18 -48.97 4.40
N VAL A 635 -11.32 -47.77 4.96
CA VAL A 635 -11.65 -47.56 6.38
C VAL A 635 -13.15 -47.38 6.57
N ILE A 636 -13.78 -46.54 5.74
CA ILE A 636 -15.22 -46.28 5.75
C ILE A 636 -15.96 -47.27 4.84
N ASP A 637 -17.24 -47.52 5.14
CA ASP A 637 -18.09 -48.27 4.21
C ASP A 637 -18.52 -47.37 3.04
N GLU A 638 -18.36 -47.87 1.83
CA GLU A 638 -18.80 -47.20 0.61
C GLU A 638 -20.15 -47.76 0.12
N PHE A 639 -20.84 -46.98 -0.72
CA PHE A 639 -22.13 -47.37 -1.31
C PHE A 639 -22.04 -48.80 -1.91
N PRO A 640 -23.02 -49.69 -1.65
CA PRO A 640 -24.36 -49.44 -1.10
C PRO A 640 -24.48 -49.50 0.42
N LYS A 641 -23.38 -49.63 1.16
CA LYS A 641 -23.42 -49.72 2.63
C LYS A 641 -23.57 -48.34 3.26
N SER A 642 -24.05 -48.31 4.50
CA SER A 642 -24.33 -47.08 5.25
C SER A 642 -23.15 -46.65 6.13
N LEU A 643 -22.97 -45.33 6.24
CA LEU A 643 -22.01 -44.69 7.15
C LEU A 643 -22.56 -44.49 8.57
N ASN A 644 -23.84 -44.77 8.84
CA ASN A 644 -24.51 -44.38 10.10
C ASN A 644 -23.89 -45.00 11.37
N ASP A 645 -23.25 -46.16 11.26
CA ASP A 645 -22.64 -46.87 12.39
C ASP A 645 -21.15 -46.52 12.60
N TRP A 646 -20.67 -45.42 12.00
CA TRP A 646 -19.26 -45.04 12.00
C TRP A 646 -18.62 -45.03 13.40
N LYS A 647 -19.37 -44.57 14.40
CA LYS A 647 -18.90 -44.45 15.78
C LYS A 647 -18.71 -45.82 16.43
N ALA A 648 -19.67 -46.74 16.22
CA ALA A 648 -19.57 -48.11 16.71
C ALA A 648 -18.44 -48.89 15.99
N LYS A 649 -18.11 -48.52 14.76
CA LYS A 649 -17.02 -49.11 13.96
C LYS A 649 -15.65 -48.48 14.21
N GLY A 650 -15.58 -47.42 15.02
CA GLY A 650 -14.34 -46.74 15.39
C GLY A 650 -13.60 -46.11 14.20
N TRP A 651 -14.32 -45.66 13.16
CA TRP A 651 -13.68 -45.11 11.96
C TRP A 651 -12.94 -43.81 12.23
N LYS A 652 -13.47 -42.96 13.12
CA LYS A 652 -12.84 -41.69 13.48
C LYS A 652 -11.40 -41.90 13.97
N ASP A 653 -11.20 -42.83 14.89
CA ASP A 653 -9.88 -43.13 15.45
C ASP A 653 -8.90 -43.70 14.41
N LYS A 654 -9.42 -44.34 13.36
CA LYS A 654 -8.62 -44.87 12.25
C LYS A 654 -8.25 -43.83 11.20
N LEU A 655 -9.01 -42.75 11.09
CA LEU A 655 -8.76 -41.67 10.12
C LEU A 655 -7.98 -40.52 10.76
N MET A 656 -8.25 -40.25 12.02
CA MET A 656 -7.60 -39.17 12.77
C MET A 656 -6.09 -39.38 12.78
N TRP A 657 -5.39 -38.52 12.04
CA TRP A 657 -3.93 -38.47 11.92
C TRP A 657 -3.30 -39.60 11.10
N ALA A 658 -4.12 -40.42 10.42
CA ALA A 658 -3.65 -41.47 9.54
C ALA A 658 -2.75 -40.93 8.42
N PHE A 659 -2.90 -39.66 8.03
CA PHE A 659 -2.03 -38.99 7.06
C PHE A 659 -0.59 -38.76 7.56
N LEU A 660 -0.33 -38.81 8.88
CA LEU A 660 1.00 -38.69 9.47
C LEU A 660 1.74 -40.04 9.55
N GLU A 661 1.04 -41.15 9.30
CA GLU A 661 1.66 -42.47 9.33
C GLU A 661 2.59 -42.63 8.12
N LYS A 662 3.81 -43.10 8.36
CA LYS A 662 4.89 -43.21 7.36
C LYS A 662 4.49 -44.00 6.09
N ASP A 663 3.62 -44.99 6.25
CA ASP A 663 3.18 -45.87 5.16
C ASP A 663 1.84 -45.43 4.54
N SER A 664 1.27 -44.32 5.02
CA SER A 664 -0.03 -43.81 4.59
C SER A 664 -0.03 -43.39 3.12
N PRO A 665 -1.10 -43.70 2.36
CA PRO A 665 -1.29 -43.17 1.01
C PRO A 665 -1.30 -41.64 0.98
N ALA A 666 -1.75 -40.98 2.06
CA ALA A 666 -1.80 -39.53 2.18
C ALA A 666 -0.44 -38.89 2.51
N PHE A 667 0.51 -39.65 3.08
CA PHE A 667 1.87 -39.17 3.34
C PHE A 667 2.73 -39.15 2.05
N ARG A 668 2.31 -39.89 1.02
CA ARG A 668 3.00 -39.92 -0.28
C ARG A 668 2.62 -38.69 -1.10
N PHE A 669 3.32 -37.59 -0.89
CA PHE A 669 3.62 -36.68 -2.01
C PHE A 669 4.59 -37.42 -2.95
N GLY A 670 4.02 -38.27 -3.81
CA GLY A 670 4.72 -38.97 -4.88
C GLY A 670 4.53 -38.26 -6.19
#